data_AF-A0A1J1J8G1-F1
#
_entry.id   AF-A0A1J1J8G1-F1
#
_cell.length_a   1.000
_cell.length_b   1.000
_cell.length_c   1.000
_cell.angle_alpha   90.00
_cell.angle_beta   90.00
_cell.angle_gamma   90.00
#
_symmetry.space_group_name_H-M   'P 1'
#
loop_
_entity.id
_entity.type
_entity.pdbx_description
1 polymer ?
#
loop_
_entity_poly.entity_id
_entity_poly.type
_entity_poly.pdbx_seq_one_letter_code
_entity_poly.pdbx_strand_id
1 'polypeptide(L)'
;MAFALSKIAKFVNKNAFVTPLSSIISSKNYSTGSRVEVAKPVVDMDGDEMTRIIWQFIKDKLIFPYVKVEALYYDLGLPYRDQTNDQVTIDAAHAILKHNVGIKCATITPDEQRVEEFKLKQMWLSPNGTIRNILGGTVFREPILCKNIPRLVPGWTNPIVIGRHAFGDQYRAKDMVISRPGTISIVFKGEDGVTDTTEVFNFQNGGVFMGMYNTDDSIASFAHSSFQVALAKGWPLYMSTKNTILKRYDGRFKDIFQEIFESTYKKQFDEKKIWYEHRLIDDMVAQALKSSGQFVWACKNYDGDVQSDIIAQGYGSLGLMTSVLMCPDGKTIESEAAHGTVTRHYRQHQQGKSTSTNPIASIFAWTRGLEHRAKLDNNNDLARFALALEKSCIDTVESGKMTKDLAGCIHGLPNVKEGMFLNTEDFLEAISEQLNRSWKKSFSSSTLPGDTTRHDRSGNLCTLPMKYISNVSKVQSYPEIDISKEIFNSHISRQDHVILPVDESILKKFSRIFFEEGIEASLKVLKESNSTFISSISKGVLKFLNIGHKVNLFFNPHLKETGIEAFEKHYSQTRQWKNSAIRYISWNSLCFKLAIAAVDDSIRIYTDEEHSIVFLLKNGLQKSITSMSWRPLSPSQLAVGCESGFLVWTIDPNSYITRPLSQAAHFKHGNHFPVTSLEWNLNGSLLATASMKDSSILIWDVERNNCTPLRRTLPPYLHLQWSLNGAYLFSSSVGNVFRVWNCESWKADRWTIASGHVQSFSWSPCARFLLFVTSDDPILYSLGFADEVLFNESQSQVAPQQALPVADLSKINIDDTDIGGIAQQLAWNGRYLAVTFKDTNAIAIFQTSIRRHQLNIIPLCLISGIGIEFPSFITFQPFYKQTENILTIGWSSGRMQFFPFVNI
;
A
#
# COMPACT_ATOMS: atom_id res chain seq x y z
N MET A 1 -93.88 26.04 17.67
CA MET A 1 -93.97 24.82 18.51
C MET A 1 -94.16 23.64 17.55
N ALA A 2 -93.24 22.72 17.30
CA ALA A 2 -92.18 22.17 18.13
C ALA A 2 -90.86 21.93 17.34
N PHE A 3 -89.74 22.36 17.94
CA PHE A 3 -88.32 22.05 17.71
C PHE A 3 -87.79 22.14 16.26
N ALA A 4 -87.36 23.26 15.67
CA ALA A 4 -86.82 24.55 16.11
C ALA A 4 -85.45 24.51 16.84
N LEU A 5 -84.36 25.10 16.33
CA LEU A 5 -84.15 25.91 15.12
C LEU A 5 -82.61 25.97 14.91
N SER A 6 -82.09 25.34 13.86
CA SER A 6 -80.69 25.50 13.43
C SER A 6 -80.65 25.92 11.96
N LYS A 7 -80.49 27.21 11.69
CA LYS A 7 -79.90 27.72 10.45
C LYS A 7 -79.56 29.21 10.61
N ILE A 8 -78.29 29.49 10.35
CA ILE A 8 -77.76 30.70 9.70
C ILE A 8 -77.63 31.96 10.58
N ALA A 9 -76.38 32.35 10.82
CA ALA A 9 -75.97 33.75 10.69
C ALA A 9 -74.52 33.81 10.17
N LYS A 10 -74.38 34.22 8.90
CA LYS A 10 -73.13 34.58 8.21
C LYS A 10 -72.95 36.10 8.32
N PHE A 11 -71.80 36.58 8.82
CA PHE A 11 -70.92 37.61 8.18
C PHE A 11 -69.88 38.18 9.18
N VAL A 12 -68.60 37.99 8.83
CA VAL A 12 -67.42 38.89 8.95
C VAL A 12 -66.64 39.08 10.26
N ASN A 13 -65.32 38.89 10.08
CA ASN A 13 -64.12 39.36 10.78
C ASN A 13 -63.56 38.58 11.98
N LYS A 14 -62.40 37.93 11.79
CA LYS A 14 -61.11 38.22 12.47
C LYS A 14 -60.04 37.13 12.25
N ASN A 15 -58.80 37.59 12.14
CA ASN A 15 -57.55 36.82 12.22
C ASN A 15 -57.55 35.74 13.32
N ALA A 16 -57.06 34.53 13.00
CA ALA A 16 -56.28 33.68 13.92
C ALA A 16 -56.00 32.30 13.30
N PHE A 17 -54.70 31.97 13.22
CA PHE A 17 -54.13 30.64 13.38
C PHE A 17 -54.65 29.49 12.50
N VAL A 18 -53.95 29.25 11.39
CA VAL A 18 -53.87 27.91 10.81
C VAL A 18 -52.96 27.07 11.71
N THR A 19 -53.59 26.22 12.51
CA THR A 19 -52.96 25.12 13.26
C THR A 19 -52.19 24.18 12.33
N PRO A 20 -51.05 23.62 12.78
CA PRO A 20 -50.22 22.75 11.97
C PRO A 20 -50.92 21.41 11.76
N LEU A 21 -50.95 20.93 10.52
CA LEU A 21 -51.31 19.56 10.20
C LEU A 21 -50.30 18.63 10.88
N SER A 22 -50.85 17.84 11.80
CA SER A 22 -50.20 16.78 12.56
C SER A 22 -49.20 15.98 11.73
N SER A 23 -47.98 15.91 12.25
CA SER A 23 -46.95 14.96 11.85
C SER A 23 -47.54 13.55 11.79
N ILE A 24 -47.63 12.97 10.59
CA ILE A 24 -47.80 11.53 10.42
C ILE A 24 -46.49 10.90 10.90
N ILE A 25 -46.46 10.51 12.17
CA ILE A 25 -45.39 9.68 12.72
C ILE A 25 -45.56 8.32 12.05
N SER A 26 -44.84 8.12 10.95
CA SER A 26 -44.54 6.78 10.44
C SER A 26 -43.88 6.03 11.59
N SER A 27 -44.54 4.99 12.08
CA SER A 27 -43.98 4.07 13.09
C SER A 27 -42.81 3.31 12.46
N LYS A 28 -41.65 3.95 12.41
CA LYS A 28 -40.41 3.31 11.97
C LYS A 28 -39.98 2.32 13.04
N ASN A 29 -39.77 1.06 12.65
CA ASN A 29 -39.19 0.03 13.51
C ASN A 29 -37.73 0.41 13.82
N TYR A 30 -37.53 1.18 14.89
CA TYR A 30 -36.19 1.48 15.39
C TYR A 30 -35.60 0.23 16.05
N SER A 31 -34.32 -0.04 15.79
CA SER A 31 -33.60 -1.08 16.51
C SER A 31 -33.59 -0.75 18.01
N THR A 32 -33.71 -1.75 18.87
CA THR A 32 -33.74 -1.61 20.34
C THR A 32 -32.35 -1.33 20.96
N GLY A 33 -31.36 -0.91 20.16
CA GLY A 33 -29.98 -0.64 20.59
C GLY A 33 -29.65 0.85 20.71
N SER A 34 -28.58 1.18 21.45
CA SER A 34 -28.05 2.55 21.57
C SER A 34 -27.55 3.06 20.21
N ARG A 35 -28.14 4.15 19.70
CA ARG A 35 -27.73 4.83 18.47
C ARG A 35 -26.65 5.88 18.75
N VAL A 36 -25.82 6.19 17.76
CA VAL A 36 -24.87 7.32 17.81
C VAL A 36 -25.66 8.62 17.75
N GLU A 37 -25.58 9.44 18.80
CA GLU A 37 -26.24 10.75 18.86
C GLU A 37 -25.41 11.80 18.11
N VAL A 38 -26.08 12.65 17.33
CA VAL A 38 -25.46 13.74 16.56
C VAL A 38 -26.07 15.06 16.98
N ALA A 39 -25.23 16.02 17.36
CA ALA A 39 -25.66 17.26 18.00
C ALA A 39 -26.25 18.29 17.02
N LYS A 40 -25.72 18.37 15.79
CA LYS A 40 -26.17 19.31 14.77
C LYS A 40 -26.78 18.59 13.57
N PRO A 41 -27.70 19.23 12.85
CA PRO A 41 -28.36 18.61 11.71
C PRO A 41 -27.44 18.46 10.50
N VAL A 42 -27.89 17.62 9.56
CA VAL A 42 -27.42 17.54 8.18
C VAL A 42 -28.58 17.84 7.24
N VAL A 43 -28.31 18.43 6.07
CA VAL A 43 -29.33 18.67 5.04
C VAL A 43 -29.44 17.43 4.15
N ASP A 44 -30.60 16.77 4.14
CA ASP A 44 -30.91 15.61 3.28
C ASP A 44 -31.72 16.08 2.07
N MET A 45 -31.09 16.08 0.90
CA MET A 45 -31.73 16.44 -0.36
C MET A 45 -32.09 15.17 -1.13
N ASP A 46 -33.39 14.86 -1.17
CA ASP A 46 -33.90 13.72 -1.94
C ASP A 46 -33.88 13.99 -3.45
N GLY A 47 -33.99 12.95 -4.25
CA GLY A 47 -33.81 13.03 -5.71
C GLY A 47 -34.85 12.24 -6.48
N ASP A 48 -34.44 11.69 -7.62
CA ASP A 48 -35.35 11.10 -8.61
C ASP A 48 -34.99 9.63 -8.96
N GLU A 49 -35.94 8.97 -9.63
CA GLU A 49 -35.79 7.68 -10.32
C GLU A 49 -35.14 6.55 -9.47
N MET A 50 -34.15 5.84 -10.03
CA MET A 50 -33.56 4.66 -9.39
C MET A 50 -32.79 5.05 -8.12
N THR A 51 -32.14 6.22 -8.14
CA THR A 51 -31.39 6.72 -7.00
C THR A 51 -32.30 7.07 -5.83
N ARG A 52 -33.52 7.59 -6.05
CA ARG A 52 -34.50 7.84 -4.98
C ARG A 52 -34.89 6.56 -4.24
N ILE A 53 -35.06 5.45 -4.97
CA ILE A 53 -35.38 4.14 -4.40
C ILE A 53 -34.23 3.65 -3.51
N ILE A 54 -33.00 3.72 -4.02
CA ILE A 54 -31.78 3.35 -3.28
C ILE A 54 -31.59 4.26 -2.06
N TRP A 55 -31.84 5.56 -2.21
CA TRP A 55 -31.71 6.57 -1.16
C TRP A 55 -32.58 6.25 0.06
N GLN A 56 -33.83 5.86 -0.19
CA GLN A 56 -34.74 5.46 0.87
C GLN A 56 -34.24 4.22 1.62
N PHE A 57 -33.72 3.21 0.91
CA PHE A 57 -33.14 2.02 1.54
C PHE A 57 -31.93 2.37 2.42
N ILE A 58 -31.01 3.19 1.89
CA ILE A 58 -29.81 3.63 2.64
C ILE A 58 -30.24 4.30 3.95
N LYS A 59 -31.19 5.23 3.89
CA LYS A 59 -31.73 5.92 5.08
C LYS A 59 -32.32 4.94 6.10
N ASP A 60 -33.21 4.06 5.67
CA ASP A 60 -33.98 3.22 6.58
C ASP A 60 -33.20 2.00 7.12
N LYS A 61 -32.22 1.49 6.38
CA LYS A 61 -31.49 0.25 6.74
C LYS A 61 -30.06 0.49 7.16
N LEU A 62 -29.38 1.48 6.58
CA LEU A 62 -27.95 1.69 6.78
C LEU A 62 -27.64 2.88 7.69
N ILE A 63 -28.48 3.93 7.74
CA ILE A 63 -28.19 5.16 8.51
C ILE A 63 -29.01 5.24 9.81
N PHE A 64 -30.33 5.43 9.73
CA PHE A 64 -31.18 5.73 10.89
C PHE A 64 -31.31 4.62 11.95
N PRO A 65 -31.10 3.32 11.62
CA PRO A 65 -31.03 2.28 12.65
C PRO A 65 -29.83 2.41 13.59
N TYR A 66 -28.76 3.09 13.17
CA TYR A 66 -27.48 3.19 13.89
C TYR A 66 -27.16 4.62 14.36
N VAL A 67 -27.64 5.64 13.64
CA VAL A 67 -27.34 7.05 13.91
C VAL A 67 -28.64 7.81 14.17
N LYS A 68 -28.67 8.56 15.27
CA LYS A 68 -29.71 9.55 15.58
C LYS A 68 -29.19 10.93 15.21
N VAL A 69 -29.49 11.33 13.98
CA VAL A 69 -29.17 12.64 13.41
C VAL A 69 -30.46 13.33 12.95
N GLU A 70 -30.55 14.64 13.18
CA GLU A 70 -31.59 15.46 12.59
C GLU A 70 -31.27 15.69 11.10
N ALA A 71 -32.03 15.03 10.22
CA ALA A 71 -31.92 15.21 8.77
C ALA A 71 -32.97 16.25 8.31
N LEU A 72 -32.52 17.46 7.99
CA LEU A 72 -33.35 18.52 7.43
C LEU A 72 -33.68 18.16 5.99
N TYR A 73 -34.88 17.64 5.78
CA TYR A 73 -35.31 17.04 4.52
C TYR A 73 -35.79 18.09 3.51
N TYR A 74 -35.25 18.03 2.29
CA TYR A 74 -35.66 18.80 1.13
C TYR A 74 -35.90 17.86 -0.05
N ASP A 75 -37.11 17.86 -0.62
CA ASP A 75 -37.41 17.02 -1.78
C ASP A 75 -37.00 17.73 -3.07
N LEU A 76 -35.86 17.35 -3.66
CA LEU A 76 -35.46 17.88 -4.97
C LEU A 76 -35.95 17.01 -6.14
N GLY A 77 -36.91 16.12 -5.88
CA GLY A 77 -37.59 15.38 -6.93
C GLY A 77 -38.24 16.33 -7.94
N LEU A 78 -38.13 16.02 -9.22
CA LEU A 78 -38.59 16.85 -10.33
C LEU A 78 -40.06 17.32 -10.18
N PRO A 79 -41.03 16.48 -9.74
CA PRO A 79 -42.40 16.93 -9.51
C PRO A 79 -42.52 18.04 -8.45
N TYR A 80 -41.77 17.93 -7.34
CA TYR A 80 -41.83 18.91 -6.26
C TYR A 80 -41.08 20.20 -6.59
N ARG A 81 -39.98 20.10 -7.35
CA ARG A 81 -39.33 21.27 -7.94
C ARG A 81 -40.26 22.03 -8.87
N ASP A 82 -40.97 21.35 -9.77
CA ASP A 82 -41.96 22.02 -10.62
C ASP A 82 -43.11 22.64 -9.79
N GLN A 83 -43.61 21.95 -8.77
CA GLN A 83 -44.63 22.47 -7.86
C GLN A 83 -44.20 23.76 -7.16
N THR A 84 -42.94 23.81 -6.69
CA THR A 84 -42.37 24.93 -5.92
C THR A 84 -41.69 26.00 -6.79
N ASN A 85 -41.80 25.89 -8.12
CA ASN A 85 -41.09 26.75 -9.07
C ASN A 85 -39.57 26.79 -8.82
N ASP A 86 -39.00 25.63 -8.50
CA ASP A 86 -37.59 25.38 -8.15
C ASP A 86 -37.08 26.07 -6.87
N GLN A 87 -37.98 26.69 -6.08
CA GLN A 87 -37.62 27.36 -4.83
C GLN A 87 -37.01 26.40 -3.79
N VAL A 88 -37.47 25.14 -3.75
CA VAL A 88 -36.92 24.12 -2.84
C VAL A 88 -35.42 23.89 -3.04
N THR A 89 -34.92 24.03 -4.28
CA THR A 89 -33.50 23.89 -4.61
C THR A 89 -32.67 25.03 -4.01
N ILE A 90 -33.20 26.25 -4.05
CA ILE A 90 -32.57 27.44 -3.47
C ILE A 90 -32.58 27.36 -1.94
N ASP A 91 -33.72 26.97 -1.36
CA ASP A 91 -33.89 26.84 0.08
C ASP A 91 -32.94 25.77 0.66
N ALA A 92 -32.78 24.64 -0.03
CA ALA A 92 -31.82 23.60 0.34
C ALA A 92 -30.37 24.13 0.32
N ALA A 93 -29.98 24.89 -0.70
CA ALA A 93 -28.64 25.47 -0.78
C ALA A 93 -28.35 26.44 0.39
N HIS A 94 -29.31 27.30 0.75
CA HIS A 94 -29.17 28.18 1.92
C HIS A 94 -29.16 27.42 3.24
N ALA A 95 -29.90 26.31 3.34
CA ALA A 95 -29.83 25.43 4.50
C ALA A 95 -28.44 24.80 4.66
N ILE A 96 -27.80 24.42 3.56
CA ILE A 96 -26.41 23.91 3.58
C ILE A 96 -25.45 24.99 4.08
N LEU A 97 -25.54 26.25 3.60
CA LEU A 97 -24.72 27.34 4.12
C LEU A 97 -24.91 27.55 5.63
N LYS A 98 -26.13 27.39 6.12
CA LYS A 98 -26.44 27.52 7.56
C LYS A 98 -25.91 26.36 8.40
N HIS A 99 -26.01 25.14 7.90
CA HIS A 99 -25.72 23.91 8.66
C HIS A 99 -24.39 23.23 8.30
N ASN A 100 -23.69 23.73 7.28
CA ASN A 100 -22.37 23.35 6.77
C ASN A 100 -22.28 21.96 6.10
N VAL A 101 -23.36 21.16 6.10
CA VAL A 101 -23.34 19.79 5.56
C VAL A 101 -24.61 19.52 4.75
N GLY A 102 -24.44 19.32 3.45
CA GLY A 102 -25.47 18.82 2.52
C GLY A 102 -25.16 17.42 2.01
N ILE A 103 -26.17 16.57 1.94
CA ILE A 103 -26.08 15.20 1.43
C ILE A 103 -27.15 15.06 0.36
N LYS A 104 -26.74 14.82 -0.89
CA LYS A 104 -27.63 14.95 -2.05
C LYS A 104 -27.77 13.66 -2.84
N CYS A 105 -29.02 13.30 -3.13
CA CYS A 105 -29.37 12.28 -4.12
C CYS A 105 -29.31 12.85 -5.56
N ALA A 106 -29.08 11.98 -6.55
CA ALA A 106 -29.09 12.41 -7.94
C ALA A 106 -30.50 12.91 -8.35
N THR A 107 -30.53 13.96 -9.18
CA THR A 107 -31.75 14.69 -9.58
C THR A 107 -31.82 14.82 -11.10
N ILE A 108 -33.02 14.75 -11.69
CA ILE A 108 -33.20 14.97 -13.13
C ILE A 108 -32.89 16.43 -13.47
N THR A 109 -32.12 16.70 -14.52
CA THR A 109 -32.12 18.00 -15.18
C THR A 109 -33.01 17.88 -16.42
N PRO A 110 -34.14 18.60 -16.50
CA PRO A 110 -35.13 18.37 -17.55
C PRO A 110 -34.65 18.88 -18.91
N ASP A 111 -34.83 18.05 -19.95
CA ASP A 111 -34.75 18.38 -21.36
C ASP A 111 -36.18 18.46 -21.97
N GLU A 112 -36.29 18.68 -23.28
CA GLU A 112 -37.59 18.75 -23.98
C GLU A 112 -38.45 17.50 -23.73
N GLN A 113 -37.83 16.32 -23.74
CA GLN A 113 -38.53 15.06 -23.51
C GLN A 113 -39.05 14.95 -22.07
N ARG A 114 -38.28 15.41 -21.08
CA ARG A 114 -38.70 15.44 -19.67
C ARG A 114 -39.80 16.46 -19.41
N VAL A 115 -39.80 17.59 -20.13
CA VAL A 115 -40.90 18.58 -20.06
C VAL A 115 -42.20 17.92 -20.50
N GLU A 116 -42.20 17.15 -21.58
CA GLU A 116 -43.39 16.39 -22.02
C GLU A 116 -43.77 15.27 -21.04
N GLU A 117 -42.80 14.46 -20.60
CA GLU A 117 -43.03 13.32 -19.70
C GLU A 117 -43.68 13.74 -18.37
N PHE A 118 -43.14 14.78 -17.74
CA PHE A 118 -43.58 15.24 -16.43
C PHE A 118 -44.60 16.39 -16.49
N LYS A 119 -44.95 16.87 -17.70
CA LYS A 119 -45.84 18.01 -17.94
C LYS A 119 -45.40 19.25 -17.15
N LEU A 120 -44.12 19.59 -17.29
CA LEU A 120 -43.49 20.68 -16.54
C LEU A 120 -44.01 22.05 -16.99
N LYS A 121 -44.08 23.01 -16.06
CA LYS A 121 -44.42 24.41 -16.36
C LYS A 121 -43.38 25.05 -17.27
N GLN A 122 -42.11 24.71 -17.06
CA GLN A 122 -40.98 25.13 -17.88
C GLN A 122 -39.80 24.17 -17.72
N MET A 123 -38.80 24.33 -18.57
CA MET A 123 -37.53 23.61 -18.48
C MET A 123 -36.68 24.20 -17.35
N TRP A 124 -36.80 23.64 -16.15
CA TRP A 124 -36.05 24.10 -14.97
C TRP A 124 -34.55 23.89 -15.10
N LEU A 125 -33.76 24.75 -14.46
CA LEU A 125 -32.30 24.65 -14.43
C LEU A 125 -31.84 23.40 -13.65
N SER A 126 -30.56 23.03 -13.83
CA SER A 126 -29.96 21.92 -13.09
C SER A 126 -29.85 22.26 -11.59
N PRO A 127 -30.37 21.40 -10.68
CA PRO A 127 -30.22 21.62 -9.24
C PRO A 127 -28.76 21.71 -8.80
N ASN A 128 -27.88 20.90 -9.40
CA ASN A 128 -26.44 20.93 -9.12
C ASN A 128 -25.84 22.29 -9.50
N GLY A 129 -26.24 22.86 -10.64
CA GLY A 129 -25.81 24.20 -11.05
C GLY A 129 -26.28 25.26 -10.07
N THR A 130 -27.57 25.26 -9.71
CA THR A 130 -28.15 26.21 -8.76
C THR A 130 -27.47 26.16 -7.38
N ILE A 131 -27.32 24.96 -6.82
CA ILE A 131 -26.67 24.77 -5.50
C ILE A 131 -25.21 25.23 -5.55
N ARG A 132 -24.43 24.82 -6.57
CA ARG A 132 -23.02 25.22 -6.70
C ARG A 132 -22.85 26.73 -6.85
N ASN A 133 -23.77 27.39 -7.55
CA ASN A 133 -23.77 28.84 -7.71
C ASN A 133 -24.00 29.58 -6.39
N ILE A 134 -24.87 29.05 -5.52
CA ILE A 134 -25.19 29.63 -4.22
C ILE A 134 -24.09 29.35 -3.21
N LEU A 135 -23.60 28.10 -3.16
CA LEU A 135 -22.57 27.69 -2.21
C LEU A 135 -21.22 28.33 -2.53
N GLY A 136 -20.85 28.37 -3.81
CA GLY A 136 -19.50 28.73 -4.25
C GLY A 136 -18.49 27.67 -3.80
N GLY A 137 -17.85 26.98 -4.72
CA GLY A 137 -16.93 25.92 -4.32
C GLY A 137 -16.41 25.07 -5.47
N THR A 138 -15.60 24.09 -5.08
CA THR A 138 -14.91 23.16 -6.00
C THR A 138 -15.39 21.75 -5.79
N VAL A 139 -15.71 21.05 -6.87
CA VAL A 139 -16.16 19.65 -6.79
C VAL A 139 -14.94 18.74 -6.84
N PHE A 140 -14.73 17.96 -5.80
CA PHE A 140 -13.68 16.94 -5.74
C PHE A 140 -14.28 15.57 -5.97
N ARG A 141 -13.74 14.86 -6.97
CA ARG A 141 -14.11 13.49 -7.30
C ARG A 141 -12.97 12.54 -6.97
N GLU A 142 -13.27 11.51 -6.18
CA GLU A 142 -12.29 10.52 -5.73
C GLU A 142 -12.81 9.08 -5.91
N PRO A 143 -12.03 8.19 -6.54
CA PRO A 143 -12.42 6.80 -6.76
C PRO A 143 -12.36 5.98 -5.46
N ILE A 144 -13.28 5.04 -5.33
CA ILE A 144 -13.38 4.08 -4.23
C ILE A 144 -12.67 2.80 -4.67
N LEU A 145 -11.55 2.49 -4.00
CA LEU A 145 -10.70 1.36 -4.38
C LEU A 145 -11.19 0.06 -3.74
N CYS A 146 -11.40 -0.96 -4.56
CA CYS A 146 -11.64 -2.35 -4.15
C CYS A 146 -10.54 -3.23 -4.76
N LYS A 147 -9.88 -4.09 -3.96
CA LYS A 147 -8.69 -4.84 -4.41
C LYS A 147 -8.96 -5.81 -5.55
N ASN A 148 -10.14 -6.43 -5.55
CA ASN A 148 -10.55 -7.42 -6.55
C ASN A 148 -11.19 -6.82 -7.81
N ILE A 149 -11.34 -5.48 -7.88
CA ILE A 149 -11.81 -4.81 -9.08
C ILE A 149 -10.58 -4.37 -9.89
N PRO A 150 -10.36 -4.96 -11.08
CA PRO A 150 -9.24 -4.58 -11.93
C PRO A 150 -9.46 -3.16 -12.46
N ARG A 151 -8.36 -2.42 -12.55
CA ARG A 151 -8.33 -1.08 -13.13
C ARG A 151 -7.96 -1.18 -14.61
N LEU A 152 -8.55 -0.32 -15.45
CA LEU A 152 -8.22 -0.28 -16.87
C LEU A 152 -6.79 0.18 -17.11
N VAL A 153 -6.26 1.03 -16.21
CA VAL A 153 -4.86 1.43 -16.17
C VAL A 153 -4.22 0.73 -14.95
N PRO A 154 -3.50 -0.40 -15.13
CA PRO A 154 -3.02 -1.21 -14.01
C PRO A 154 -2.05 -0.48 -13.08
N GLY A 155 -1.31 0.50 -13.59
CA GLY A 155 -0.34 1.29 -12.84
C GLY A 155 -0.96 2.20 -11.77
N TRP A 156 -2.25 2.53 -11.88
CA TRP A 156 -2.98 3.36 -10.93
C TRP A 156 -3.25 2.64 -9.61
N THR A 157 -2.23 2.54 -8.76
CA THR A 157 -2.32 1.82 -7.47
C THR A 157 -2.92 2.68 -6.35
N ASN A 158 -2.84 4.00 -6.45
CA ASN A 158 -3.41 4.97 -5.50
C ASN A 158 -4.45 5.86 -6.19
N PRO A 159 -5.41 6.46 -5.45
CA PRO A 159 -6.45 7.30 -6.05
C PRO A 159 -5.89 8.54 -6.75
N ILE A 160 -6.59 9.01 -7.78
CA ILE A 160 -6.40 10.36 -8.35
C ILE A 160 -7.64 11.17 -8.00
N VAL A 161 -7.46 12.34 -7.38
CA VAL A 161 -8.57 13.23 -7.01
C VAL A 161 -8.66 14.34 -8.03
N ILE A 162 -9.79 14.45 -8.74
CA ILE A 162 -10.05 15.56 -9.66
C ILE A 162 -10.77 16.67 -8.89
N GLY A 163 -10.18 17.86 -8.82
CA GLY A 163 -10.85 19.08 -8.36
C GLY A 163 -11.33 19.89 -9.56
N ARG A 164 -12.64 19.95 -9.79
CA ARG A 164 -13.25 20.68 -10.92
C ARG A 164 -13.67 22.10 -10.49
N HIS A 165 -13.17 23.10 -11.22
CA HIS A 165 -13.59 24.50 -11.11
C HIS A 165 -15.00 24.72 -11.68
N ALA A 166 -16.04 24.27 -10.99
CA ALA A 166 -17.41 24.19 -11.50
C ALA A 166 -18.11 25.57 -11.68
N PHE A 167 -17.47 26.54 -12.34
CA PHE A 167 -17.94 27.89 -12.64
C PHE A 167 -17.39 28.39 -13.98
N GLY A 168 -18.16 29.22 -14.70
CA GLY A 168 -17.71 29.91 -15.90
C GLY A 168 -17.39 28.98 -17.08
N ASP A 169 -16.48 29.46 -17.95
CA ASP A 169 -16.03 28.78 -19.16
C ASP A 169 -17.20 28.39 -20.10
N GLN A 170 -17.10 27.26 -20.81
CA GLN A 170 -18.12 26.79 -21.75
C GLN A 170 -19.51 26.62 -21.11
N TYR A 171 -19.57 26.35 -19.79
CA TYR A 171 -20.81 26.08 -19.06
C TYR A 171 -21.64 27.34 -18.78
N ARG A 172 -21.08 28.53 -19.05
CA ARG A 172 -21.77 29.81 -19.01
C ARG A 172 -21.52 30.64 -20.26
N ALA A 173 -21.13 29.99 -21.34
CA ALA A 173 -20.89 30.64 -22.61
C ALA A 173 -22.20 31.13 -23.25
N LYS A 174 -22.07 32.06 -24.20
CA LYS A 174 -23.12 32.44 -25.14
C LYS A 174 -22.64 32.10 -26.54
N ASP A 175 -23.39 31.27 -27.23
CA ASP A 175 -23.08 30.76 -28.56
C ASP A 175 -24.17 31.13 -29.58
N MET A 176 -23.79 31.18 -30.85
CA MET A 176 -24.70 31.45 -31.96
C MET A 176 -24.24 30.78 -33.25
N VAL A 177 -25.22 30.40 -34.08
CA VAL A 177 -24.99 29.95 -35.45
C VAL A 177 -25.03 31.15 -36.40
N ILE A 178 -23.98 31.31 -37.17
CA ILE A 178 -23.85 32.34 -38.20
C ILE A 178 -24.38 31.76 -39.52
N SER A 179 -25.50 32.30 -40.01
CA SER A 179 -26.16 31.81 -41.23
C SER A 179 -25.81 32.60 -42.50
N ARG A 180 -25.06 33.70 -42.36
CA ARG A 180 -24.73 34.64 -43.45
C ARG A 180 -23.35 35.28 -43.23
N PRO A 181 -22.70 35.80 -44.29
CA PRO A 181 -21.43 36.49 -44.16
C PRO A 181 -21.52 37.71 -43.23
N GLY A 182 -20.47 37.98 -42.45
CA GLY A 182 -20.41 39.11 -41.53
C GLY A 182 -19.28 39.02 -40.50
N THR A 183 -18.99 40.14 -39.83
CA THR A 183 -17.91 40.24 -38.83
C THR A 183 -18.43 40.09 -37.41
N ILE A 184 -17.72 39.30 -36.59
CA ILE A 184 -17.93 39.23 -35.13
C ILE A 184 -16.82 40.00 -34.42
N SER A 185 -17.20 40.85 -33.48
CA SER A 185 -16.29 41.59 -32.59
C SER A 185 -16.72 41.43 -31.13
N ILE A 186 -15.74 41.42 -30.24
CA ILE A 186 -15.96 41.46 -28.78
C ILE A 186 -15.76 42.91 -28.31
N VAL A 187 -16.69 43.40 -27.50
CA VAL A 187 -16.66 44.74 -26.92
C VAL A 187 -16.65 44.62 -25.40
N PHE A 188 -15.62 45.15 -24.75
CA PHE A 188 -15.57 45.33 -23.31
C PHE A 188 -15.80 46.81 -22.99
N LYS A 189 -16.76 47.11 -22.11
CA LYS A 189 -17.06 48.47 -21.66
C LYS A 189 -16.71 48.54 -20.18
N GLY A 190 -15.60 49.18 -19.86
CA GLY A 190 -15.18 49.43 -18.49
C GLY A 190 -16.07 50.47 -17.82
N GLU A 191 -16.21 50.35 -16.50
CA GLU A 191 -16.92 51.34 -15.68
C GLU A 191 -16.17 52.68 -15.62
N ASP A 192 -14.88 52.69 -15.96
CA ASP A 192 -14.05 53.87 -16.19
C ASP A 192 -14.40 54.63 -17.47
N GLY A 193 -15.35 54.12 -18.26
CA GLY A 193 -15.79 54.70 -19.54
C GLY A 193 -14.93 54.28 -20.73
N VAL A 194 -13.88 53.47 -20.53
CA VAL A 194 -13.03 52.96 -21.61
C VAL A 194 -13.76 51.81 -22.31
N THR A 195 -13.81 51.83 -23.65
CA THR A 195 -14.41 50.76 -24.44
C THR A 195 -13.36 50.12 -25.34
N ASP A 196 -13.06 48.85 -25.09
CA ASP A 196 -12.15 48.05 -25.91
C ASP A 196 -12.95 47.22 -26.90
N THR A 197 -12.68 47.38 -28.19
CA THR A 197 -13.29 46.56 -29.25
C THR A 197 -12.21 45.74 -29.93
N THR A 198 -12.39 44.42 -30.00
CA THR A 198 -11.49 43.50 -30.68
C THR A 198 -12.28 42.70 -31.70
N GLU A 199 -11.90 42.79 -32.97
CA GLU A 199 -12.45 41.92 -34.01
C GLU A 199 -12.00 40.47 -33.77
N VAL A 200 -12.96 39.53 -33.80
CA VAL A 200 -12.68 38.10 -33.63
C VAL A 200 -12.44 37.45 -34.98
N PHE A 201 -13.41 37.58 -35.90
CA PHE A 201 -13.35 36.95 -37.21
C PHE A 201 -14.38 37.54 -38.18
N ASN A 202 -14.03 37.57 -39.47
CA ASN A 202 -14.94 37.92 -40.56
C ASN A 202 -15.39 36.67 -41.35
N PHE A 203 -16.62 36.24 -41.11
CA PHE A 203 -17.23 35.08 -41.74
C PHE A 203 -17.58 35.36 -43.21
N GLN A 204 -17.01 34.56 -44.13
CA GLN A 204 -17.33 34.64 -45.56
C GLN A 204 -18.54 33.77 -45.96
N ASN A 205 -18.88 32.78 -45.12
CA ASN A 205 -20.00 31.85 -45.26
C ASN A 205 -20.55 31.53 -43.86
N GLY A 206 -21.50 30.60 -43.75
CA GLY A 206 -22.01 30.17 -42.45
C GLY A 206 -20.93 29.61 -41.51
N GLY A 207 -21.19 29.66 -40.20
CA GLY A 207 -20.25 29.24 -39.16
C GLY A 207 -20.87 29.25 -37.77
N VAL A 208 -20.04 29.21 -36.73
CA VAL A 208 -20.47 29.29 -35.33
C VAL A 208 -19.52 30.18 -34.55
N PHE A 209 -20.05 30.88 -33.54
CA PHE A 209 -19.28 31.71 -32.61
C PHE A 209 -19.72 31.43 -31.18
N MET A 210 -18.77 31.48 -30.23
CA MET A 210 -19.08 31.52 -28.80
C MET A 210 -18.18 32.51 -28.07
N GLY A 211 -18.74 33.15 -27.04
CA GLY A 211 -18.00 33.91 -26.03
C GLY A 211 -18.16 33.28 -24.65
N MET A 212 -17.08 33.24 -23.87
CA MET A 212 -17.07 32.69 -22.49
C MET A 212 -16.27 33.60 -21.56
N TYR A 213 -16.47 33.43 -20.25
CA TYR A 213 -15.80 34.23 -19.22
C TYR A 213 -15.54 33.41 -17.94
N ASN A 214 -14.64 33.93 -17.12
CA ASN A 214 -14.45 33.53 -15.73
C ASN A 214 -14.16 34.76 -14.86
N THR A 215 -14.08 34.60 -13.54
CA THR A 215 -13.80 35.70 -12.61
C THR A 215 -12.65 35.35 -11.69
N ASP A 216 -11.83 36.34 -11.33
CA ASP A 216 -10.68 36.15 -10.45
C ASP A 216 -11.10 35.59 -9.08
N ASP A 217 -12.21 36.09 -8.51
CA ASP A 217 -12.76 35.59 -7.24
C ASP A 217 -13.07 34.10 -7.27
N SER A 218 -13.63 33.63 -8.40
CA SER A 218 -13.98 32.22 -8.59
C SER A 218 -12.72 31.37 -8.73
N ILE A 219 -11.73 31.84 -9.49
CA ILE A 219 -10.45 31.14 -9.67
C ILE A 219 -9.68 31.08 -8.35
N ALA A 220 -9.67 32.17 -7.58
CA ALA A 220 -9.02 32.22 -6.26
C ALA A 220 -9.69 31.25 -5.27
N SER A 221 -11.02 31.23 -5.23
CA SER A 221 -11.79 30.29 -4.40
C SER A 221 -11.49 28.84 -4.78
N PHE A 222 -11.36 28.56 -6.07
CA PHE A 222 -10.96 27.25 -6.59
C PHE A 222 -9.54 26.85 -6.18
N ALA A 223 -8.59 27.79 -6.25
CA ALA A 223 -7.22 27.59 -5.79
C ALA A 223 -7.17 27.26 -4.29
N HIS A 224 -7.81 28.08 -3.44
CA HIS A 224 -7.85 27.82 -1.99
C HIS A 224 -8.43 26.45 -1.65
N SER A 225 -9.56 26.08 -2.27
CA SER A 225 -10.19 24.78 -2.06
C SER A 225 -9.24 23.64 -2.46
N SER A 226 -8.54 23.77 -3.59
CA SER A 226 -7.61 22.76 -4.11
C SER A 226 -6.39 22.57 -3.21
N PHE A 227 -5.80 23.67 -2.72
CA PHE A 227 -4.68 23.62 -1.77
C PHE A 227 -5.08 23.00 -0.43
N GLN A 228 -6.25 23.38 0.11
CA GLN A 228 -6.76 22.83 1.37
C GLN A 228 -7.01 21.31 1.28
N VAL A 229 -7.59 20.83 0.18
CA VAL A 229 -7.81 19.38 -0.02
C VAL A 229 -6.49 18.64 -0.15
N ALA A 230 -5.53 19.18 -0.92
CA ALA A 230 -4.20 18.60 -1.03
C ALA A 230 -3.46 18.54 0.31
N LEU A 231 -3.54 19.60 1.12
CA LEU A 231 -2.99 19.64 2.48
C LEU A 231 -3.68 18.65 3.41
N ALA A 232 -5.01 18.55 3.37
CA ALA A 232 -5.76 17.62 4.20
C ALA A 232 -5.39 16.16 3.90
N LYS A 233 -5.16 15.83 2.62
CA LYS A 233 -4.72 14.50 2.17
C LYS A 233 -3.22 14.26 2.34
N GLY A 234 -2.42 15.33 2.44
CA GLY A 234 -0.96 15.24 2.41
C GLY A 234 -0.44 14.77 1.06
N TRP A 235 -1.08 15.19 -0.05
CA TRP A 235 -0.74 14.79 -1.42
C TRP A 235 -0.28 16.01 -2.24
N PRO A 236 0.59 15.83 -3.26
CA PRO A 236 0.93 16.90 -4.19
C PRO A 236 -0.28 17.37 -4.99
N LEU A 237 -0.25 18.63 -5.43
CA LEU A 237 -1.28 19.28 -6.23
C LEU A 237 -0.75 19.64 -7.63
N TYR A 238 -1.49 19.25 -8.65
CA TYR A 238 -1.26 19.68 -10.02
C TYR A 238 -2.41 20.55 -10.51
N MET A 239 -2.11 21.66 -11.19
CA MET A 239 -3.12 22.45 -11.92
C MET A 239 -2.81 22.44 -13.42
N SER A 240 -3.82 22.09 -14.23
CA SER A 240 -3.64 21.96 -15.68
C SER A 240 -4.38 23.02 -16.47
N THR A 241 -3.70 23.58 -17.48
CA THR A 241 -4.30 24.55 -18.43
C THR A 241 -3.75 24.38 -19.84
N LYS A 242 -4.23 25.17 -20.81
CA LYS A 242 -3.60 25.37 -22.12
C LYS A 242 -3.10 26.80 -22.31
N ASN A 243 -2.38 27.34 -21.33
CA ASN A 243 -1.86 28.71 -21.34
C ASN A 243 -0.84 29.03 -22.45
N THR A 244 -0.29 28.05 -23.16
CA THR A 244 0.50 28.28 -24.38
C THR A 244 -0.35 28.81 -25.54
N ILE A 245 -1.63 28.44 -25.57
CA ILE A 245 -2.61 28.87 -26.57
C ILE A 245 -3.46 30.02 -26.03
N LEU A 246 -4.12 29.81 -24.89
CA LEU A 246 -4.96 30.81 -24.23
C LEU A 246 -4.11 31.66 -23.27
N LYS A 247 -3.14 32.39 -23.82
CA LYS A 247 -2.10 33.10 -23.04
C LYS A 247 -2.64 34.03 -21.96
N ARG A 248 -3.75 34.73 -22.24
CA ARG A 248 -4.39 35.64 -21.28
C ARG A 248 -5.37 34.90 -20.36
N TYR A 249 -6.29 34.13 -20.94
CA TYR A 249 -7.36 33.46 -20.19
C TYR A 249 -6.82 32.38 -19.23
N ASP A 250 -6.05 31.43 -19.76
CA ASP A 250 -5.46 30.35 -18.97
C ASP A 250 -4.19 30.79 -18.22
N GLY A 251 -3.52 31.85 -18.71
CA GLY A 251 -2.46 32.52 -17.95
C GLY A 251 -2.98 33.02 -16.61
N ARG A 252 -4.17 33.61 -16.56
CA ARG A 252 -4.75 34.13 -15.32
C ARG A 252 -4.98 33.04 -14.26
N PHE A 253 -5.40 31.85 -14.67
CA PHE A 253 -5.51 30.69 -13.77
C PHE A 253 -4.15 30.32 -13.16
N LYS A 254 -3.12 30.22 -14.00
CA LYS A 254 -1.76 29.89 -13.56
C LYS A 254 -1.24 30.92 -12.57
N ASP A 255 -1.39 32.20 -12.89
CA ASP A 255 -0.86 33.30 -12.10
C ASP A 255 -1.54 33.36 -10.73
N ILE A 256 -2.88 33.30 -10.68
CA ILE A 256 -3.62 33.30 -9.40
C ILE A 256 -3.24 32.11 -8.52
N PHE A 257 -3.13 30.90 -9.07
CA PHE A 257 -2.71 29.74 -8.29
C PHE A 257 -1.29 29.91 -7.73
N GLN A 258 -0.37 30.46 -8.54
CA GLN A 258 1.01 30.69 -8.13
C GLN A 258 1.09 31.73 -7.01
N GLU A 259 0.39 32.87 -7.16
CA GLU A 259 0.32 33.95 -6.17
C GLU A 259 -0.23 33.43 -4.83
N ILE A 260 -1.31 32.65 -4.85
CA ILE A 260 -1.92 32.07 -3.64
C ILE A 260 -1.00 31.02 -3.01
N PHE A 261 -0.34 30.19 -3.82
CA PHE A 261 0.60 29.19 -3.31
C PHE A 261 1.75 29.86 -2.56
N GLU A 262 2.43 30.82 -3.19
CA GLU A 262 3.59 31.50 -2.61
C GLU A 262 3.25 32.30 -1.36
N SER A 263 2.11 33.01 -1.37
CA SER A 263 1.69 33.85 -0.25
C SER A 263 1.17 33.07 0.95
N THR A 264 0.42 31.99 0.74
CA THR A 264 -0.41 31.38 1.81
C THR A 264 0.01 29.93 2.14
N TYR A 265 0.31 29.11 1.14
CA TYR A 265 0.37 27.66 1.31
C TYR A 265 1.77 27.05 1.22
N LYS A 266 2.75 27.75 0.63
CA LYS A 266 4.09 27.21 0.37
C LYS A 266 4.73 26.62 1.64
N LYS A 267 4.69 27.37 2.75
CA LYS A 267 5.26 26.92 4.03
C LYS A 267 4.62 25.60 4.52
N GLN A 268 3.30 25.50 4.46
CA GLN A 268 2.55 24.31 4.90
C GLN A 268 2.80 23.10 3.99
N PHE A 269 2.98 23.34 2.68
CA PHE A 269 3.34 22.31 1.71
C PHE A 269 4.76 21.79 1.93
N ASP A 270 5.72 22.70 2.15
CA ASP A 270 7.12 22.35 2.45
C ASP A 270 7.21 21.52 3.75
N GLU A 271 6.46 21.90 4.80
CA GLU A 271 6.37 21.17 6.08
C GLU A 271 5.85 19.74 5.89
N LYS A 272 4.88 19.54 4.99
CA LYS A 272 4.33 18.21 4.66
C LYS A 272 5.09 17.46 3.57
N LYS A 273 6.21 18.01 3.07
CA LYS A 273 7.01 17.45 1.97
C LYS A 273 6.18 17.16 0.70
N ILE A 274 5.21 18.01 0.40
CA ILE A 274 4.39 17.96 -0.83
C ILE A 274 4.63 19.23 -1.65
N TRP A 275 4.28 19.19 -2.93
CA TRP A 275 4.50 20.32 -3.85
C TRP A 275 3.23 20.69 -4.62
N TYR A 276 3.24 21.90 -5.16
CA TYR A 276 2.30 22.38 -6.17
C TYR A 276 3.05 22.56 -7.48
N GLU A 277 2.43 22.14 -8.59
CA GLU A 277 3.00 22.33 -9.92
C GLU A 277 1.91 22.65 -10.96
N HIS A 278 2.17 23.66 -11.78
CA HIS A 278 1.38 23.93 -12.98
C HIS A 278 1.89 23.06 -14.15
N ARG A 279 0.98 22.44 -14.90
CA ARG A 279 1.29 21.70 -16.12
C ARG A 279 0.39 22.09 -17.29
N LEU A 280 0.89 21.87 -18.51
CA LEU A 280 0.02 21.89 -19.68
C LEU A 280 -0.89 20.66 -19.67
N ILE A 281 -2.16 20.83 -20.08
CA ILE A 281 -3.16 19.77 -20.00
C ILE A 281 -2.77 18.50 -20.78
N ASP A 282 -2.14 18.65 -21.94
CA ASP A 282 -1.62 17.55 -22.75
C ASP A 282 -0.50 16.77 -22.07
N ASP A 283 0.37 17.46 -21.33
CA ASP A 283 1.44 16.82 -20.56
C ASP A 283 0.89 16.18 -19.28
N MET A 284 -0.10 16.83 -18.64
CA MET A 284 -0.75 16.35 -17.42
C MET A 284 -1.54 15.06 -17.65
N VAL A 285 -2.31 14.94 -18.75
CA VAL A 285 -3.03 13.68 -19.06
C VAL A 285 -2.04 12.52 -19.31
N ALA A 286 -0.91 12.79 -19.96
CA ALA A 286 0.13 11.79 -20.20
C ALA A 286 0.82 11.38 -18.88
N GLN A 287 1.11 12.36 -18.02
CA GLN A 287 1.67 12.12 -16.68
C GLN A 287 0.70 11.31 -15.82
N ALA A 288 -0.59 11.66 -15.82
CA ALA A 288 -1.61 10.92 -15.07
C ALA A 288 -1.66 9.44 -15.50
N LEU A 289 -1.67 9.16 -16.81
CA LEU A 289 -1.65 7.79 -17.34
C LEU A 289 -0.41 6.98 -16.94
N LYS A 290 0.76 7.62 -16.84
CA LYS A 290 2.04 6.97 -16.47
C LYS A 290 2.28 6.88 -14.97
N SER A 291 1.55 7.68 -14.18
CA SER A 291 1.71 7.75 -12.73
C SER A 291 1.16 6.53 -12.00
N SER A 292 1.46 6.45 -10.70
CA SER A 292 0.83 5.51 -9.77
C SER A 292 -0.37 6.12 -9.02
N GLY A 293 -0.84 7.31 -9.42
CA GLY A 293 -1.85 8.10 -8.71
C GLY A 293 -1.28 8.89 -7.52
N GLN A 294 -2.09 9.09 -6.48
CA GLN A 294 -1.75 9.81 -5.24
C GLN A 294 -1.45 11.31 -5.41
N PHE A 295 -2.31 12.02 -6.16
CA PHE A 295 -2.25 13.47 -6.27
C PHE A 295 -3.64 14.07 -6.42
N VAL A 296 -3.74 15.35 -6.08
CA VAL A 296 -4.90 16.17 -6.41
C VAL A 296 -4.62 16.85 -7.75
N TRP A 297 -5.59 16.81 -8.65
CA TRP A 297 -5.51 17.43 -9.98
C TRP A 297 -6.63 18.46 -10.11
N ALA A 298 -6.25 19.72 -9.96
CA ALA A 298 -7.09 20.88 -10.22
C ALA A 298 -7.28 21.06 -11.73
N CYS A 299 -8.51 20.84 -12.18
CA CYS A 299 -8.92 20.99 -13.56
C CYS A 299 -9.86 22.20 -13.73
N LYS A 300 -9.69 22.92 -14.84
CA LYS A 300 -10.71 23.86 -15.34
C LYS A 300 -12.05 23.14 -15.55
N ASN A 301 -13.13 23.91 -15.73
CA ASN A 301 -14.48 23.37 -15.70
C ASN A 301 -14.69 22.21 -16.71
N TYR A 302 -14.31 22.43 -17.97
CA TYR A 302 -14.44 21.42 -19.04
C TYR A 302 -13.50 20.23 -18.85
N ASP A 303 -12.23 20.50 -18.54
CA ASP A 303 -11.24 19.45 -18.32
C ASP A 303 -11.66 18.56 -17.14
N GLY A 304 -12.18 19.15 -16.06
CA GLY A 304 -12.62 18.42 -14.88
C GLY A 304 -13.82 17.52 -15.17
N ASP A 305 -14.73 17.96 -16.05
CA ASP A 305 -15.85 17.14 -16.49
C ASP A 305 -15.36 15.89 -17.23
N VAL A 306 -14.62 16.08 -18.31
CA VAL A 306 -14.13 15.00 -19.18
C VAL A 306 -13.17 14.06 -18.42
N GLN A 307 -12.18 14.61 -17.72
CA GLN A 307 -11.16 13.78 -17.05
C GLN A 307 -11.73 13.03 -15.86
N SER A 308 -12.72 13.58 -15.15
CA SER A 308 -13.31 12.85 -14.03
C SER A 308 -14.07 11.59 -14.45
N ASP A 309 -14.70 11.60 -15.62
CA ASP A 309 -15.36 10.41 -16.18
C ASP A 309 -14.34 9.36 -16.65
N ILE A 310 -13.24 9.79 -17.27
CA ILE A 310 -12.12 8.90 -17.64
C ILE A 310 -11.52 8.24 -16.40
N ILE A 311 -11.26 9.03 -15.36
CA ILE A 311 -10.75 8.54 -14.08
C ILE A 311 -11.75 7.56 -13.47
N ALA A 312 -13.04 7.91 -13.37
CA ALA A 312 -14.05 7.01 -12.81
C ALA A 312 -14.13 5.66 -13.53
N GLN A 313 -14.14 5.68 -14.86
CA GLN A 313 -14.15 4.46 -15.67
C GLN A 313 -12.84 3.68 -15.55
N GLY A 314 -11.70 4.37 -15.48
CA GLY A 314 -10.39 3.75 -15.33
C GLY A 314 -10.19 3.03 -14.00
N TYR A 315 -10.86 3.49 -12.93
CA TYR A 315 -10.91 2.83 -11.63
C TYR A 315 -12.01 1.74 -11.49
N GLY A 316 -12.80 1.50 -12.54
CA GLY A 316 -13.73 0.38 -12.63
C GLY A 316 -15.13 0.79 -13.08
N SER A 317 -15.85 1.55 -12.24
CA SER A 317 -17.24 1.93 -12.47
C SER A 317 -17.54 3.32 -11.91
N LEU A 318 -18.46 4.05 -12.56
CA LEU A 318 -19.03 5.31 -12.04
C LEU A 318 -19.66 5.14 -10.65
N GLY A 319 -20.13 3.92 -10.31
CA GLY A 319 -20.65 3.59 -8.98
C GLY A 319 -19.58 3.53 -7.89
N LEU A 320 -18.30 3.60 -8.24
CA LEU A 320 -17.15 3.65 -7.34
C LEU A 320 -16.49 5.04 -7.33
N MET A 321 -17.26 6.11 -7.50
CA MET A 321 -16.74 7.48 -7.50
C MET A 321 -17.55 8.36 -6.53
N THR A 322 -16.86 8.99 -5.60
CA THR A 322 -17.43 10.00 -4.70
C THR A 322 -17.38 11.38 -5.35
N SER A 323 -18.28 12.28 -4.95
CA SER A 323 -18.28 13.68 -5.37
C SER A 323 -18.57 14.56 -4.16
N VAL A 324 -17.63 15.45 -3.81
CA VAL A 324 -17.78 16.37 -2.68
C VAL A 324 -17.47 17.78 -3.14
N LEU A 325 -18.46 18.66 -3.12
CA LEU A 325 -18.28 20.09 -3.23
C LEU A 325 -17.72 20.63 -1.91
N MET A 326 -16.56 21.28 -1.97
CA MET A 326 -15.95 21.98 -0.85
C MET A 326 -16.01 23.49 -1.11
N CYS A 327 -16.56 24.24 -0.16
CA CYS A 327 -16.57 25.69 -0.19
C CYS A 327 -15.21 26.25 0.26
N PRO A 328 -14.82 27.46 -0.17
CA PRO A 328 -13.51 28.05 0.17
C PRO A 328 -13.33 28.35 1.66
N ASP A 329 -14.42 28.36 2.44
CA ASP A 329 -14.41 28.52 3.89
C ASP A 329 -13.79 27.32 4.64
N GLY A 330 -13.56 26.19 3.93
CA GLY A 330 -13.03 24.93 4.48
C GLY A 330 -13.99 24.24 5.46
N LYS A 331 -15.25 24.69 5.54
CA LYS A 331 -16.26 24.23 6.51
C LYS A 331 -17.52 23.71 5.84
N THR A 332 -17.99 24.35 4.76
CA THR A 332 -19.25 23.99 4.13
C THR A 332 -19.01 22.97 3.02
N ILE A 333 -19.69 21.82 3.11
CA ILE A 333 -19.65 20.79 2.05
C ILE A 333 -21.03 20.38 1.57
N GLU A 334 -21.06 19.91 0.33
CA GLU A 334 -22.16 19.13 -0.23
C GLU A 334 -21.57 17.83 -0.82
N SER A 335 -22.13 16.69 -0.44
CA SER A 335 -21.67 15.36 -0.90
C SER A 335 -22.76 14.66 -1.70
N GLU A 336 -22.40 14.21 -2.90
CA GLU A 336 -23.26 13.48 -3.84
C GLU A 336 -22.53 12.27 -4.46
N ALA A 337 -23.28 11.41 -5.14
CA ALA A 337 -22.71 10.44 -6.06
C ALA A 337 -22.28 11.15 -7.36
N ALA A 338 -21.20 10.70 -8.01
CA ALA A 338 -20.75 11.32 -9.26
C ALA A 338 -21.67 11.03 -10.47
N HIS A 339 -22.52 10.00 -10.38
CA HIS A 339 -23.41 9.56 -11.45
C HIS A 339 -24.79 10.23 -11.38
N GLY A 340 -25.54 10.19 -12.49
CA GLY A 340 -26.93 10.65 -12.57
C GLY A 340 -27.95 9.68 -11.93
N THR A 341 -29.22 9.85 -12.28
CA THR A 341 -30.38 9.14 -11.70
C THR A 341 -30.57 7.70 -12.17
N VAL A 342 -29.73 7.23 -13.10
CA VAL A 342 -29.72 5.88 -13.68
C VAL A 342 -31.07 5.52 -14.33
N THR A 343 -31.60 6.43 -15.17
CA THR A 343 -32.91 6.33 -15.84
C THR A 343 -33.15 4.97 -16.51
N ARG A 344 -32.14 4.40 -17.18
CA ARG A 344 -32.28 3.11 -17.87
C ARG A 344 -32.72 1.99 -16.93
N HIS A 345 -32.13 1.92 -15.74
CA HIS A 345 -32.51 0.92 -14.73
C HIS A 345 -33.86 1.28 -14.10
N TYR A 346 -34.15 2.56 -13.92
CA TYR A 346 -35.47 2.99 -13.47
C TYR A 346 -36.60 2.56 -14.42
N ARG A 347 -36.41 2.65 -15.75
CA ARG A 347 -37.40 2.13 -16.72
C ARG A 347 -37.62 0.63 -16.60
N GLN A 348 -36.57 -0.13 -16.30
CA GLN A 348 -36.69 -1.57 -16.03
C GLN A 348 -37.45 -1.83 -14.73
N HIS A 349 -37.15 -1.07 -13.67
CA HIS A 349 -37.87 -1.13 -12.41
C HIS A 349 -39.35 -0.80 -12.56
N GLN A 350 -39.71 0.23 -13.34
CA GLN A 350 -41.12 0.57 -13.66
C GLN A 350 -41.86 -0.58 -14.37
N GLN A 351 -41.13 -1.43 -15.10
CA GLN A 351 -41.68 -2.63 -15.76
C GLN A 351 -41.70 -3.87 -14.84
N GLY A 352 -41.31 -3.73 -13.57
CA GLY A 352 -41.18 -4.84 -12.62
C GLY A 352 -40.01 -5.79 -12.89
N LYS A 353 -39.04 -5.38 -13.73
CA LYS A 353 -37.83 -6.17 -14.01
C LYS A 353 -36.78 -5.97 -12.91
N SER A 354 -35.99 -7.01 -12.63
CA SER A 354 -34.87 -6.93 -11.71
C SER A 354 -33.81 -5.93 -12.23
N THR A 355 -33.20 -5.20 -11.30
CA THR A 355 -32.12 -4.23 -11.60
C THR A 355 -30.92 -4.51 -10.72
N SER A 356 -29.72 -4.20 -11.23
CA SER A 356 -28.47 -4.29 -10.47
C SER A 356 -27.72 -2.96 -10.63
N THR A 357 -28.21 -1.96 -9.89
CA THR A 357 -27.64 -0.62 -9.82
C THR A 357 -26.70 -0.56 -8.62
N ASN A 358 -25.48 -0.07 -8.82
CA ASN A 358 -24.48 0.04 -7.77
C ASN A 358 -24.83 1.18 -6.78
N PRO A 359 -25.09 0.89 -5.49
CA PRO A 359 -25.46 1.89 -4.49
C PRO A 359 -24.25 2.53 -3.77
N ILE A 360 -23.01 2.05 -4.00
CA ILE A 360 -21.85 2.39 -3.17
C ILE A 360 -21.58 3.89 -3.17
N ALA A 361 -21.55 4.56 -4.33
CA ALA A 361 -21.37 6.01 -4.39
C ALA A 361 -22.46 6.79 -3.62
N SER A 362 -23.72 6.33 -3.65
CA SER A 362 -24.81 6.94 -2.88
C SER A 362 -24.66 6.72 -1.37
N ILE A 363 -24.15 5.56 -0.95
CA ILE A 363 -23.79 5.29 0.46
C ILE A 363 -22.63 6.19 0.89
N PHE A 364 -21.62 6.36 0.02
CA PHE A 364 -20.48 7.20 0.31
C PHE A 364 -20.83 8.69 0.38
N ALA A 365 -21.85 9.16 -0.35
CA ALA A 365 -22.38 10.50 -0.15
C ALA A 365 -22.84 10.69 1.31
N TRP A 366 -23.60 9.75 1.86
CA TRP A 366 -23.99 9.78 3.28
C TRP A 366 -22.80 9.73 4.22
N THR A 367 -21.87 8.80 4.03
CA THR A 367 -20.72 8.66 4.96
C THR A 367 -19.81 9.87 4.93
N ARG A 368 -19.57 10.50 3.76
CA ARG A 368 -18.76 11.72 3.66
C ARG A 368 -19.40 12.91 4.34
N GLY A 369 -20.71 13.09 4.17
CA GLY A 369 -21.47 14.10 4.91
C GLY A 369 -21.40 13.89 6.42
N LEU A 370 -21.61 12.65 6.89
CA LEU A 370 -21.56 12.31 8.32
C LEU A 370 -20.13 12.40 8.89
N GLU A 371 -19.10 12.02 8.14
CA GLU A 371 -17.70 12.16 8.54
C GLU A 371 -17.33 13.64 8.71
N HIS A 372 -17.82 14.51 7.83
CA HIS A 372 -17.60 15.95 7.95
C HIS A 372 -18.38 16.57 9.10
N ARG A 373 -19.65 16.16 9.29
CA ARG A 373 -20.43 16.53 10.49
C ARG A 373 -19.70 16.11 11.78
N ALA A 374 -19.12 14.91 11.78
CA ALA A 374 -18.32 14.41 12.89
C ALA A 374 -17.09 15.26 13.17
N LYS A 375 -16.38 15.73 12.13
CA LYS A 375 -15.24 16.65 12.27
C LYS A 375 -15.66 18.00 12.85
N LEU A 376 -16.75 18.57 12.35
CA LEU A 376 -17.26 19.87 12.82
C LEU A 376 -17.80 19.80 14.26
N ASP A 377 -18.28 18.64 14.70
CA ASP A 377 -18.85 18.44 16.04
C ASP A 377 -17.88 17.74 17.02
N ASN A 378 -16.67 17.38 16.58
CA ASN A 378 -15.72 16.54 17.31
C ASN A 378 -16.32 15.20 17.80
N ASN A 379 -17.18 14.57 16.98
CA ASN A 379 -17.88 13.33 17.30
C ASN A 379 -17.16 12.08 16.75
N ASN A 380 -16.28 11.49 17.56
CA ASN A 380 -15.49 10.33 17.16
C ASN A 380 -16.32 9.06 16.86
N ASP A 381 -17.47 8.89 17.52
CA ASP A 381 -18.33 7.72 17.28
C ASP A 381 -19.05 7.81 15.93
N LEU A 382 -19.46 9.02 15.52
CA LEU A 382 -20.02 9.26 14.19
C LEU A 382 -18.96 9.05 13.10
N ALA A 383 -17.72 9.52 13.31
CA ALA A 383 -16.62 9.27 12.39
C ALA A 383 -16.31 7.76 12.27
N ARG A 384 -16.32 7.04 13.40
CA ARG A 384 -16.14 5.57 13.41
C ARG A 384 -17.25 4.86 12.64
N PHE A 385 -18.51 5.28 12.83
CA PHE A 385 -19.65 4.73 12.10
C PHE A 385 -19.51 4.93 10.59
N ALA A 386 -19.22 6.16 10.14
CA ALA A 386 -19.03 6.47 8.72
C ALA A 386 -17.96 5.56 8.09
N LEU A 387 -16.79 5.45 8.73
CA LEU A 387 -15.70 4.57 8.27
C LEU A 387 -16.08 3.08 8.28
N ALA A 388 -16.87 2.64 9.27
CA ALA A 388 -17.32 1.25 9.35
C ALA A 388 -18.30 0.90 8.21
N LEU A 389 -19.19 1.82 7.83
CA LEU A 389 -20.10 1.64 6.70
C LEU A 389 -19.33 1.64 5.37
N GLU A 390 -18.40 2.59 5.16
CA GLU A 390 -17.54 2.58 3.96
C GLU A 390 -16.75 1.28 3.82
N LYS A 391 -16.15 0.82 4.92
CA LYS A 391 -15.43 -0.45 4.94
C LYS A 391 -16.35 -1.63 4.67
N SER A 392 -17.59 -1.62 5.18
CA SER A 392 -18.55 -2.70 4.93
C SER A 392 -18.94 -2.80 3.45
N CYS A 393 -19.01 -1.67 2.73
CA CYS A 393 -19.18 -1.69 1.27
C CYS A 393 -18.00 -2.35 0.57
N ILE A 394 -16.77 -1.96 0.91
CA ILE A 394 -15.54 -2.50 0.30
C ILE A 394 -15.40 -3.99 0.62
N ASP A 395 -15.52 -4.39 1.88
CA ASP A 395 -15.42 -5.78 2.32
C ASP A 395 -16.48 -6.67 1.63
N THR A 396 -17.69 -6.14 1.38
CA THR A 396 -18.74 -6.86 0.64
C THR A 396 -18.30 -7.15 -0.79
N VAL A 397 -17.79 -6.13 -1.50
CA VAL A 397 -17.26 -6.30 -2.87
C VAL A 397 -16.08 -7.26 -2.89
N GLU A 398 -15.12 -7.10 -1.97
CA GLU A 398 -13.93 -7.95 -1.87
C GLU A 398 -14.26 -9.41 -1.50
N SER A 399 -15.39 -9.66 -0.84
CA SER A 399 -15.91 -11.02 -0.58
C SER A 399 -16.51 -11.72 -1.81
N GLY A 400 -16.61 -11.03 -2.95
CA GLY A 400 -17.18 -11.54 -4.20
C GLY A 400 -18.66 -11.22 -4.40
N LYS A 401 -19.33 -10.59 -3.43
CA LYS A 401 -20.70 -10.08 -3.60
C LYS A 401 -20.65 -8.70 -4.21
N MET A 402 -21.16 -8.52 -5.44
CA MET A 402 -21.08 -7.24 -6.15
C MET A 402 -22.23 -7.06 -7.14
N THR A 403 -22.43 -5.83 -7.62
CA THR A 403 -23.41 -5.53 -8.67
C THR A 403 -22.87 -5.81 -10.07
N LYS A 404 -23.76 -5.82 -11.06
CA LYS A 404 -23.48 -6.26 -12.44
C LYS A 404 -22.39 -5.45 -13.13
N ASP A 405 -22.29 -4.15 -12.84
CA ASP A 405 -21.24 -3.28 -13.34
C ASP A 405 -19.85 -3.75 -12.88
N LEU A 406 -19.69 -4.07 -11.60
CA LEU A 406 -18.43 -4.54 -11.02
C LEU A 406 -18.05 -5.93 -11.50
N ALA A 407 -19.02 -6.84 -11.60
CA ALA A 407 -18.80 -8.16 -12.22
C ALA A 407 -18.36 -8.01 -13.68
N GLY A 408 -18.88 -7.01 -14.39
CA GLY A 408 -18.47 -6.63 -15.73
C GLY A 408 -17.01 -6.20 -15.83
N CYS A 409 -16.47 -5.50 -14.82
CA CYS A 409 -15.06 -5.14 -14.77
C CYS A 409 -14.15 -6.37 -14.66
N ILE A 410 -14.57 -7.40 -13.91
CA ILE A 410 -13.77 -8.61 -13.67
C ILE A 410 -13.82 -9.58 -14.87
N HIS A 411 -15.03 -9.83 -15.38
CA HIS A 411 -15.26 -10.91 -16.36
C HIS A 411 -15.48 -10.41 -17.78
N GLY A 412 -15.66 -9.10 -17.97
CA GLY A 412 -16.18 -8.51 -19.21
C GLY A 412 -17.70 -8.67 -19.31
N LEU A 413 -18.43 -7.59 -19.59
CA LEU A 413 -19.90 -7.56 -19.63
C LEU A 413 -20.55 -8.71 -20.44
N PRO A 414 -20.03 -9.15 -21.61
CA PRO A 414 -20.61 -10.27 -22.35
C PRO A 414 -20.54 -11.63 -21.62
N ASN A 415 -19.59 -11.79 -20.70
CA ASN A 415 -19.38 -13.05 -19.98
C ASN A 415 -20.09 -13.09 -18.62
N VAL A 416 -20.74 -12.00 -18.20
CA VAL A 416 -21.44 -11.92 -16.92
C VAL A 416 -22.74 -12.71 -16.99
N LYS A 417 -22.83 -13.77 -16.18
CA LYS A 417 -24.01 -14.65 -16.06
C LYS A 417 -24.78 -14.37 -14.77
N GLU A 418 -26.04 -14.79 -14.73
CA GLU A 418 -26.80 -14.82 -13.47
C GLU A 418 -26.05 -15.66 -12.42
N GLY A 419 -26.02 -15.19 -11.18
CA GLY A 419 -25.22 -15.77 -10.08
C GLY A 419 -23.83 -15.17 -9.91
N MET A 420 -23.29 -14.43 -10.88
CA MET A 420 -22.00 -13.70 -10.75
C MET A 420 -22.14 -12.30 -10.13
N PHE A 421 -23.39 -11.82 -9.99
CA PHE A 421 -23.70 -10.51 -9.42
C PHE A 421 -25.01 -10.59 -8.63
N LEU A 422 -25.25 -9.57 -7.79
CA LEU A 422 -26.47 -9.40 -7.01
C LEU A 422 -27.34 -8.28 -7.59
N ASN A 423 -28.65 -8.40 -7.43
CA ASN A 423 -29.56 -7.30 -7.72
C ASN A 423 -29.39 -6.18 -6.68
N THR A 424 -29.93 -5.00 -6.98
CA THR A 424 -29.77 -3.80 -6.15
C THR A 424 -30.16 -4.04 -4.69
N GLU A 425 -31.31 -4.66 -4.45
CA GLU A 425 -31.83 -4.92 -3.09
C GLU A 425 -31.00 -6.00 -2.36
N ASP A 426 -30.69 -7.11 -3.03
CA ASP A 426 -29.86 -8.19 -2.46
C ASP A 426 -28.46 -7.69 -2.06
N PHE A 427 -27.89 -6.81 -2.88
CA PHE A 427 -26.58 -6.23 -2.61
C PHE A 427 -26.62 -5.24 -1.43
N LEU A 428 -27.67 -4.42 -1.35
CA LEU A 428 -27.90 -3.52 -0.21
C LEU A 428 -28.12 -4.29 1.09
N GLU A 429 -28.85 -5.42 1.05
CA GLU A 429 -29.03 -6.29 2.21
C GLU A 429 -27.71 -6.97 2.61
N ALA A 430 -26.89 -7.40 1.64
CA ALA A 430 -25.55 -7.93 1.93
C ALA A 430 -24.65 -6.91 2.66
N ILE A 431 -24.70 -5.64 2.27
CA ILE A 431 -24.01 -4.54 2.96
C ILE A 431 -24.58 -4.35 4.37
N SER A 432 -25.91 -4.36 4.52
CA SER A 432 -26.60 -4.24 5.82
C SER A 432 -26.18 -5.37 6.79
N GLU A 433 -26.11 -6.61 6.31
CA GLU A 433 -25.63 -7.75 7.09
C GLU A 433 -24.17 -7.58 7.51
N GLN A 434 -23.31 -7.17 6.58
CA GLN A 434 -21.88 -6.97 6.83
C GLN A 434 -21.66 -5.85 7.87
N LEU A 435 -22.39 -4.73 7.74
CA LEU A 435 -22.38 -3.65 8.73
C LEU A 435 -22.89 -4.14 10.09
N ASN A 436 -24.01 -4.87 10.13
CA ASN A 436 -24.54 -5.42 11.38
C ASN A 436 -23.50 -6.30 12.09
N ARG A 437 -22.79 -7.16 11.35
CA ARG A 437 -21.74 -8.04 11.90
C ARG A 437 -20.54 -7.25 12.40
N SER A 438 -20.08 -6.25 11.65
CA SER A 438 -18.92 -5.43 12.02
C SER A 438 -19.23 -4.46 13.17
N TRP A 439 -20.43 -3.88 13.18
CA TRP A 439 -20.90 -2.94 14.19
C TRP A 439 -21.24 -3.63 15.52
N LYS A 440 -21.92 -4.79 15.53
CA LYS A 440 -22.22 -5.52 16.78
C LYS A 440 -20.98 -6.03 17.51
N LYS A 441 -19.93 -6.45 16.78
CA LYS A 441 -18.61 -6.76 17.38
C LYS A 441 -18.01 -5.55 18.13
N SER A 442 -18.43 -4.34 17.78
CA SER A 442 -17.99 -3.09 18.43
C SER A 442 -18.78 -2.80 19.73
N PHE A 443 -19.98 -3.36 19.93
CA PHE A 443 -20.81 -3.19 21.13
C PHE A 443 -20.82 -4.39 22.09
N SER A 444 -20.51 -5.61 21.61
CA SER A 444 -20.30 -6.79 22.46
C SER A 444 -18.92 -6.83 23.14
N SER A 445 -18.20 -5.71 23.13
CA SER A 445 -16.91 -5.51 23.79
C SER A 445 -16.94 -4.38 24.82
N SER A 446 -18.08 -4.17 25.48
CA SER A 446 -18.23 -3.37 26.70
C SER A 446 -17.59 -4.01 27.96
N THR A 447 -16.47 -4.71 27.75
CA THR A 447 -15.38 -4.87 28.70
C THR A 447 -14.12 -4.36 28.02
N LEU A 448 -14.04 -3.04 27.89
CA LEU A 448 -12.77 -2.35 27.67
C LEU A 448 -11.90 -2.54 28.92
N PRO A 449 -10.63 -2.85 28.70
CA PRO A 449 -9.57 -1.92 29.02
C PRO A 449 -9.03 -1.41 27.67
N GLY A 450 -8.91 -0.11 27.45
CA GLY A 450 -8.11 0.75 28.30
C GLY A 450 -6.67 0.35 28.08
N ASP A 451 -5.94 1.15 27.31
CA ASP A 451 -4.49 1.23 27.26
C ASP A 451 -3.71 -0.08 27.50
N THR A 452 -3.07 -0.63 26.46
CA THR A 452 -1.64 -1.01 26.53
C THR A 452 -1.16 -1.75 25.28
N THR A 453 -0.16 -1.19 24.62
CA THR A 453 1.04 -1.98 24.30
C THR A 453 1.67 -2.40 25.62
N ARG A 454 1.37 -3.60 26.13
CA ARG A 454 2.04 -4.27 27.25
C ARG A 454 1.22 -5.50 27.56
N HIS A 455 1.86 -6.66 27.38
CA HIS A 455 1.64 -7.87 28.17
C HIS A 455 0.20 -8.43 28.17
N ASP A 456 0.03 -9.70 28.52
CA ASP A 456 -1.29 -10.13 29.00
C ASP A 456 -1.72 -9.22 30.18
N ARG A 457 -2.99 -9.24 30.58
CA ARG A 457 -3.53 -8.40 31.68
C ARG A 457 -2.84 -8.62 33.05
N SER A 458 -1.79 -9.45 33.10
CA SER A 458 -0.97 -9.85 34.23
C SER A 458 0.54 -9.51 34.07
N GLY A 459 0.97 -8.91 32.96
CA GLY A 459 2.39 -8.55 32.75
C GLY A 459 3.23 -9.60 31.99
N ASN A 460 2.63 -10.65 31.42
CA ASN A 460 3.37 -11.71 30.75
C ASN A 460 3.54 -11.47 29.24
N LEU A 461 4.69 -11.89 28.70
CA LEU A 461 4.97 -11.88 27.26
C LEU A 461 4.12 -12.94 26.52
N CYS A 462 3.91 -12.76 25.22
CA CYS A 462 3.31 -13.81 24.39
C CYS A 462 4.16 -15.08 24.47
N THR A 463 3.58 -16.22 24.83
CA THR A 463 4.31 -17.49 24.96
C THR A 463 4.23 -18.32 23.68
N LEU A 464 4.97 -19.43 23.64
CA LEU A 464 4.93 -20.40 22.55
C LEU A 464 3.52 -21.02 22.35
N PRO A 465 3.15 -21.40 21.11
CA PRO A 465 1.92 -22.15 20.86
C PRO A 465 1.98 -23.55 21.48
N MET A 466 0.82 -24.05 21.93
CA MET A 466 0.71 -25.37 22.58
C MET A 466 0.18 -26.48 21.67
N LYS A 467 -0.30 -26.15 20.46
CA LYS A 467 -1.02 -27.08 19.59
C LYS A 467 -0.20 -27.47 18.37
N TYR A 468 0.11 -28.75 18.23
CA TYR A 468 0.65 -29.33 17.01
C TYR A 468 -0.40 -29.46 15.91
N ILE A 469 0.02 -29.28 14.66
CA ILE A 469 -0.77 -29.64 13.49
C ILE A 469 -0.09 -30.83 12.81
N SER A 470 -0.70 -32.00 12.97
CA SER A 470 -0.33 -33.23 12.27
C SER A 470 -1.16 -33.36 11.00
N ASN A 471 -0.51 -33.52 9.85
CA ASN A 471 -1.10 -33.72 8.51
C ASN A 471 -1.85 -32.52 7.92
N VAL A 472 -1.13 -31.75 7.10
CA VAL A 472 -1.74 -30.83 6.13
C VAL A 472 -1.68 -31.51 4.76
N SER A 473 -2.80 -31.51 4.04
CA SER A 473 -2.91 -32.05 2.68
C SER A 473 -1.86 -31.41 1.77
N LYS A 474 -1.14 -32.26 1.03
CA LYS A 474 -0.14 -31.83 0.04
C LYS A 474 -0.79 -30.86 -0.97
N VAL A 475 -0.14 -29.72 -1.22
CA VAL A 475 -0.57 -28.80 -2.28
C VAL A 475 -0.26 -29.46 -3.63
N GLN A 476 -1.28 -29.90 -4.35
CA GLN A 476 -1.13 -30.70 -5.58
C GLN A 476 -0.36 -29.96 -6.69
N SER A 477 -0.32 -28.62 -6.67
CA SER A 477 0.34 -27.80 -7.69
C SER A 477 1.83 -27.52 -7.44
N TYR A 478 2.46 -28.13 -6.43
CA TYR A 478 3.86 -27.87 -6.08
C TYR A 478 4.75 -29.10 -6.36
N PRO A 479 5.99 -28.89 -6.86
CA PRO A 479 6.90 -30.00 -7.16
C PRO A 479 7.32 -30.76 -5.89
N GLU A 480 7.51 -32.07 -6.01
CA GLU A 480 8.18 -32.85 -4.97
C GLU A 480 9.69 -32.69 -5.09
N ILE A 481 10.32 -32.14 -4.06
CA ILE A 481 11.76 -31.86 -4.06
C ILE A 481 12.42 -32.61 -2.90
N ASP A 482 13.45 -33.40 -3.23
CA ASP A 482 14.31 -34.11 -2.29
C ASP A 482 15.78 -33.94 -2.72
N ILE A 483 16.43 -32.93 -2.13
CA ILE A 483 17.78 -32.50 -2.52
C ILE A 483 18.80 -33.61 -2.26
N SER A 484 18.64 -34.38 -1.18
CA SER A 484 19.56 -35.46 -0.83
C SER A 484 19.57 -36.52 -1.93
N LYS A 485 18.39 -36.98 -2.38
CA LYS A 485 18.29 -37.95 -3.50
C LYS A 485 18.90 -37.42 -4.79
N GLU A 486 18.66 -36.14 -5.10
CA GLU A 486 19.19 -35.52 -6.32
C GLU A 486 20.72 -35.35 -6.31
N ILE A 487 21.32 -35.09 -5.14
CA ILE A 487 22.78 -35.06 -4.99
C ILE A 487 23.35 -36.45 -5.27
N PHE A 488 22.79 -37.51 -4.68
CA PHE A 488 23.24 -38.90 -4.91
C PHE A 488 23.16 -39.29 -6.40
N ASN A 489 22.06 -38.96 -7.09
CA ASN A 489 21.91 -39.27 -8.52
C ASN A 489 22.93 -38.53 -9.41
N SER A 490 23.38 -37.34 -9.01
CA SER A 490 24.40 -36.57 -9.75
C SER A 490 25.82 -37.14 -9.66
N HIS A 491 26.11 -37.94 -8.62
CA HIS A 491 27.44 -38.53 -8.38
C HIS A 491 27.77 -39.76 -9.24
N ILE A 492 26.79 -40.37 -9.93
CA ILE A 492 27.01 -41.56 -10.79
C ILE A 492 27.80 -41.21 -12.09
N SER A 493 28.17 -39.95 -12.33
CA SER A 493 28.80 -39.50 -13.59
C SER A 493 30.19 -38.85 -13.47
N ARG A 494 30.98 -39.10 -12.41
CA ARG A 494 32.38 -38.64 -12.36
C ARG A 494 33.34 -39.69 -11.81
N GLN A 495 34.20 -40.20 -12.69
CA GLN A 495 35.44 -40.88 -12.36
C GLN A 495 36.48 -39.86 -11.85
N ASP A 496 37.21 -40.27 -10.83
CA ASP A 496 38.32 -39.55 -10.22
C ASP A 496 39.50 -39.37 -11.18
N HIS A 497 39.99 -38.14 -11.33
CA HIS A 497 41.32 -37.89 -11.90
C HIS A 497 42.32 -37.73 -10.76
N VAL A 498 43.21 -38.72 -10.64
CA VAL A 498 44.40 -38.71 -9.80
C VAL A 498 45.41 -37.72 -10.40
N ILE A 499 45.86 -36.73 -9.62
CA ILE A 499 46.90 -35.77 -10.01
C ILE A 499 48.20 -36.14 -9.30
N LEU A 500 49.28 -36.31 -10.06
CA LEU A 500 50.64 -36.57 -9.57
C LEU A 500 51.34 -35.25 -9.18
N PRO A 501 52.22 -35.26 -8.16
CA PRO A 501 52.96 -34.07 -7.76
C PRO A 501 54.04 -33.71 -8.78
N VAL A 502 54.19 -32.40 -9.05
CA VAL A 502 55.29 -31.83 -9.85
C VAL A 502 56.34 -31.27 -8.89
N ASP A 503 57.60 -31.67 -9.07
CA ASP A 503 58.72 -31.11 -8.31
C ASP A 503 59.05 -29.69 -8.82
N GLU A 504 58.86 -28.69 -7.97
CA GLU A 504 59.14 -27.28 -8.25
C GLU A 504 60.30 -26.75 -7.38
N SER A 505 61.10 -25.85 -7.94
CA SER A 505 62.17 -25.18 -7.19
C SER A 505 61.62 -24.28 -6.08
N ILE A 506 62.35 -24.13 -4.97
CA ILE A 506 61.92 -23.39 -3.77
C ILE A 506 61.52 -21.94 -4.10
N LEU A 507 62.18 -21.28 -5.06
CA LEU A 507 61.83 -19.93 -5.51
C LEU A 507 60.53 -19.88 -6.30
N LYS A 508 60.26 -20.89 -7.13
CA LYS A 508 59.02 -20.99 -7.91
C LYS A 508 57.84 -21.32 -6.98
N LYS A 509 58.08 -22.22 -6.01
CA LYS A 509 57.16 -22.54 -4.92
C LYS A 509 56.88 -21.33 -4.02
N PHE A 510 57.89 -20.55 -3.66
CA PHE A 510 57.75 -19.32 -2.89
C PHE A 510 56.95 -18.26 -3.65
N SER A 511 57.30 -18.00 -4.92
CA SER A 511 56.60 -17.02 -5.75
C SER A 511 55.14 -17.39 -5.92
N ARG A 512 54.87 -18.66 -6.26
CA ARG A 512 53.51 -19.18 -6.40
C ARG A 512 52.70 -19.01 -5.12
N ILE A 513 53.21 -19.48 -3.98
CA ILE A 513 52.52 -19.38 -2.69
C ILE A 513 52.40 -17.91 -2.23
N PHE A 514 53.36 -17.05 -2.56
CA PHE A 514 53.26 -15.62 -2.27
C PHE A 514 52.11 -14.97 -3.05
N PHE A 515 51.91 -15.33 -4.32
CA PHE A 515 50.81 -14.80 -5.13
C PHE A 515 49.46 -15.48 -4.85
N GLU A 516 49.45 -16.74 -4.42
CA GLU A 516 48.23 -17.50 -4.12
C GLU A 516 47.73 -17.29 -2.68
N GLU A 517 48.63 -17.33 -1.69
CA GLU A 517 48.31 -17.39 -0.26
C GLU A 517 48.92 -16.22 0.54
N GLY A 518 49.73 -15.38 -0.10
CA GLY A 518 50.30 -14.18 0.51
C GLY A 518 51.63 -14.39 1.25
N ILE A 519 52.13 -13.30 1.84
CA ILE A 519 53.49 -13.23 2.39
C ILE A 519 53.71 -14.12 3.62
N GLU A 520 52.66 -14.38 4.42
CA GLU A 520 52.80 -15.16 5.65
C GLU A 520 52.96 -16.66 5.35
N ALA A 521 52.18 -17.20 4.42
CA ALA A 521 52.27 -18.58 3.96
C ALA A 521 53.60 -18.86 3.25
N SER A 522 54.04 -17.91 2.40
CA SER A 522 55.30 -18.04 1.68
C SER A 522 56.52 -17.97 2.61
N LEU A 523 56.48 -17.16 3.68
CA LEU A 523 57.51 -17.12 4.72
C LEU A 523 57.55 -18.39 5.60
N LYS A 524 56.41 -19.08 5.81
CA LYS A 524 56.38 -20.39 6.49
C LYS A 524 57.08 -21.48 5.67
N VAL A 525 56.96 -21.46 4.35
CA VAL A 525 57.68 -22.39 3.45
C VAL A 525 59.19 -22.11 3.45
N LEU A 526 59.60 -20.84 3.50
CA LEU A 526 61.03 -20.47 3.60
C LEU A 526 61.65 -20.80 4.96
N LYS A 527 60.84 -20.85 6.03
CA LYS A 527 61.27 -21.30 7.36
C LYS A 527 61.76 -22.75 7.36
N GLU A 528 61.16 -23.60 6.52
CA GLU A 528 61.47 -25.03 6.38
C GLU A 528 62.59 -25.31 5.35
N SER A 529 63.17 -24.28 4.73
CA SER A 529 64.24 -24.44 3.76
C SER A 529 65.57 -24.88 4.40
N ASN A 530 66.38 -25.65 3.66
CA ASN A 530 67.69 -26.16 4.10
C ASN A 530 68.75 -25.06 4.32
N SER A 531 68.47 -23.80 3.98
CA SER A 531 69.39 -22.67 4.16
C SER A 531 69.20 -22.00 5.53
N THR A 532 70.24 -22.05 6.36
CA THR A 532 70.24 -21.48 7.72
C THR A 532 70.04 -19.96 7.74
N PHE A 533 70.51 -19.25 6.72
CA PHE A 533 70.37 -17.80 6.58
C PHE A 533 68.92 -17.40 6.25
N ILE A 534 68.32 -18.05 5.25
CA ILE A 534 66.94 -17.77 4.80
C ILE A 534 65.92 -18.16 5.88
N SER A 535 66.14 -19.30 6.55
CA SER A 535 65.29 -19.73 7.67
C SER A 535 65.34 -18.76 8.85
N SER A 536 66.52 -18.20 9.17
CA SER A 536 66.68 -17.25 10.29
C SER A 536 66.03 -15.89 10.02
N ILE A 537 66.18 -15.34 8.81
CA ILE A 537 65.51 -14.11 8.39
C ILE A 537 63.99 -14.31 8.37
N SER A 538 63.53 -15.43 7.80
CA SER A 538 62.10 -15.76 7.74
C SER A 538 61.51 -15.90 9.14
N LYS A 539 62.22 -16.50 10.11
CA LYS A 539 61.81 -16.56 11.53
C LYS A 539 61.71 -15.17 12.16
N GLY A 540 62.66 -14.27 11.88
CA GLY A 540 62.65 -12.89 12.38
C GLY A 540 61.46 -12.08 11.86
N VAL A 541 61.22 -12.13 10.54
CA VAL A 541 60.10 -11.43 9.89
C VAL A 541 58.76 -12.03 10.36
N LEU A 542 58.64 -13.36 10.46
CA LEU A 542 57.43 -14.01 10.96
C LEU A 542 57.16 -13.63 12.43
N LYS A 543 58.19 -13.48 13.27
CA LYS A 543 58.05 -13.03 14.66
C LYS A 543 57.56 -11.58 14.74
N PHE A 544 58.07 -10.70 13.87
CA PHE A 544 57.62 -9.30 13.80
C PHE A 544 56.17 -9.18 13.29
N LEU A 545 55.83 -9.93 12.22
CA LEU A 545 54.46 -10.04 11.72
C LEU A 545 53.51 -10.60 12.79
N ASN A 546 53.94 -11.61 13.55
CA ASN A 546 53.16 -12.18 14.66
C ASN A 546 52.95 -11.18 15.82
N ILE A 547 53.94 -10.34 16.13
CA ILE A 547 53.78 -9.26 17.12
C ILE A 547 52.77 -8.22 16.61
N GLY A 548 52.92 -7.76 15.36
CA GLY A 548 51.96 -6.86 14.73
C GLY A 548 50.55 -7.44 14.67
N HIS A 549 50.42 -8.74 14.38
CA HIS A 549 49.15 -9.46 14.38
C HIS A 549 48.54 -9.55 15.78
N LYS A 550 49.33 -9.85 16.83
CA LYS A 550 48.87 -9.84 18.23
C LYS A 550 48.42 -8.46 18.70
N VAL A 551 49.13 -7.40 18.31
CA VAL A 551 48.73 -6.01 18.59
C VAL A 551 47.42 -5.68 17.86
N ASN A 552 47.28 -6.09 16.59
CA ASN A 552 46.04 -5.90 15.85
C ASN A 552 44.86 -6.66 16.47
N LEU A 553 45.06 -7.92 16.89
CA LEU A 553 44.04 -8.73 17.59
C LEU A 553 43.68 -8.17 18.98
N PHE A 554 44.58 -7.43 19.62
CA PHE A 554 44.31 -6.72 20.86
C PHE A 554 43.36 -5.53 20.64
N PHE A 555 43.60 -4.73 19.60
CA PHE A 555 42.72 -3.61 19.24
C PHE A 555 41.43 -4.06 18.52
N ASN A 556 41.44 -5.23 17.88
CA ASN A 556 40.33 -5.80 17.11
C ASN A 556 40.03 -7.25 17.52
N PRO A 557 39.46 -7.49 18.71
CA PRO A 557 39.24 -8.84 19.24
C PRO A 557 38.29 -9.70 18.40
N HIS A 558 37.39 -9.07 17.63
CA HIS A 558 36.48 -9.73 16.67
C HIS A 558 37.22 -10.40 15.49
N LEU A 559 38.49 -10.05 15.24
CA LEU A 559 39.30 -10.69 14.20
C LEU A 559 39.85 -12.08 14.59
N LYS A 560 39.63 -12.53 15.83
CA LYS A 560 40.10 -13.85 16.31
C LYS A 560 39.39 -15.03 15.64
N GLU A 561 38.12 -14.86 15.26
CA GLU A 561 37.29 -15.89 14.62
C GLU A 561 36.76 -15.37 13.28
N THR A 562 37.64 -15.21 12.30
CA THR A 562 37.27 -14.74 10.95
C THR A 562 37.34 -15.88 9.94
N GLY A 563 36.25 -16.12 9.23
CA GLY A 563 36.23 -17.11 8.15
C GLY A 563 34.88 -17.79 8.03
N ILE A 564 34.79 -18.70 7.05
CA ILE A 564 33.57 -19.45 6.79
C ILE A 564 33.22 -20.43 7.93
N GLU A 565 34.23 -20.97 8.63
CA GLU A 565 34.04 -21.83 9.81
C GLU A 565 33.39 -21.09 10.98
N ALA A 566 33.74 -19.81 11.16
CA ALA A 566 33.11 -18.96 12.18
C ALA A 566 31.68 -18.58 11.77
N PHE A 567 31.45 -18.28 10.49
CA PHE A 567 30.11 -18.06 9.92
C PHE A 567 29.19 -19.25 10.20
N GLU A 568 29.66 -20.46 9.87
CA GLU A 568 28.95 -21.71 10.09
C GLU A 568 28.53 -21.88 11.55
N LYS A 569 29.50 -21.76 12.48
CA LYS A 569 29.28 -22.12 13.88
C LYS A 569 28.39 -21.14 14.62
N HIS A 570 28.46 -19.85 14.28
CA HIS A 570 27.90 -18.79 15.13
C HIS A 570 26.86 -17.91 14.43
N TYR A 571 26.91 -17.75 13.11
CA TYR A 571 26.21 -16.65 12.42
C TYR A 571 25.22 -17.09 11.34
N SER A 572 25.29 -18.34 10.88
CA SER A 572 24.36 -18.86 9.88
C SER A 572 22.92 -18.87 10.40
N GLN A 573 21.96 -18.45 9.58
CA GLN A 573 20.53 -18.62 9.84
C GLN A 573 20.05 -20.04 9.56
N THR A 574 20.82 -20.82 8.79
CA THR A 574 20.54 -22.23 8.50
C THR A 574 21.06 -23.12 9.62
N ARG A 575 20.19 -23.95 10.20
CA ARG A 575 20.57 -24.89 11.27
C ARG A 575 21.54 -25.95 10.73
N GLN A 576 22.69 -26.14 11.40
CA GLN A 576 23.74 -27.08 11.00
C GLN A 576 24.23 -26.91 9.53
N TRP A 577 24.43 -25.66 9.10
CA TRP A 577 24.73 -25.27 7.71
C TRP A 577 25.76 -26.15 6.96
N LYS A 578 26.83 -26.62 7.62
CA LYS A 578 27.86 -27.46 6.98
C LYS A 578 27.36 -28.83 6.56
N ASN A 579 26.52 -29.45 7.37
CA ASN A 579 26.01 -30.80 7.14
C ASN A 579 24.58 -30.80 6.56
N SER A 580 23.91 -29.66 6.58
CA SER A 580 22.56 -29.52 6.03
C SER A 580 22.58 -29.65 4.52
N ALA A 581 21.77 -30.56 3.97
CA ALA A 581 21.60 -30.73 2.53
C ALA A 581 21.16 -29.43 1.84
N ILE A 582 20.40 -28.59 2.56
CA ILE A 582 19.91 -27.27 2.11
C ILE A 582 20.65 -26.18 2.89
N ARG A 583 21.38 -25.32 2.18
CA ARG A 583 22.12 -24.20 2.76
C ARG A 583 21.35 -22.89 2.74
N TYR A 584 20.56 -22.65 1.70
CA TYR A 584 19.78 -21.42 1.55
C TYR A 584 18.64 -21.61 0.55
N ILE A 585 17.52 -20.92 0.74
CA ILE A 585 16.37 -20.94 -0.16
C ILE A 585 15.99 -19.50 -0.53
N SER A 586 15.77 -19.24 -1.82
CA SER A 586 15.39 -17.90 -2.30
C SER A 586 14.30 -17.98 -3.38
N TRP A 587 13.20 -17.27 -3.15
CA TRP A 587 12.09 -17.15 -4.09
C TRP A 587 12.27 -15.95 -5.01
N ASN A 588 11.93 -16.12 -6.30
CA ASN A 588 11.86 -15.00 -7.23
C ASN A 588 10.58 -14.18 -7.02
N SER A 589 10.69 -12.87 -6.83
CA SER A 589 9.56 -12.02 -6.45
C SER A 589 8.48 -11.77 -7.53
N LEU A 590 8.62 -12.30 -8.75
CA LEU A 590 7.66 -12.06 -9.85
C LEU A 590 6.92 -13.32 -10.31
N CYS A 591 7.52 -14.49 -10.14
CA CYS A 591 6.99 -15.74 -10.69
C CYS A 591 7.40 -16.94 -9.86
N PHE A 592 6.84 -18.11 -10.19
CA PHE A 592 7.20 -19.36 -9.54
C PHE A 592 8.60 -19.81 -9.99
N LYS A 593 9.63 -19.28 -9.32
CA LYS A 593 11.00 -19.76 -9.39
C LYS A 593 11.58 -19.87 -8.00
N LEU A 594 11.99 -21.09 -7.64
CA LEU A 594 12.58 -21.42 -6.36
C LEU A 594 14.03 -21.80 -6.55
N ALA A 595 14.95 -20.98 -6.04
CA ALA A 595 16.39 -21.31 -6.00
C ALA A 595 16.74 -21.97 -4.66
N ILE A 596 17.41 -23.12 -4.74
CA ILE A 596 17.87 -23.89 -3.58
C ILE A 596 19.38 -24.09 -3.68
N ALA A 597 20.12 -23.55 -2.71
CA ALA A 597 21.55 -23.80 -2.57
C ALA A 597 21.77 -25.08 -1.75
N ALA A 598 22.52 -26.03 -2.31
CA ALA A 598 22.82 -27.31 -1.69
C ALA A 598 24.23 -27.35 -1.07
N VAL A 599 24.49 -28.39 -0.29
CA VAL A 599 25.78 -28.61 0.40
C VAL A 599 26.96 -28.81 -0.56
N ASP A 600 26.72 -29.27 -1.79
CA ASP A 600 27.74 -29.52 -2.82
C ASP A 600 28.13 -28.26 -3.64
N ASP A 601 27.75 -27.09 -3.12
CA ASP A 601 27.89 -25.77 -3.74
C ASP A 601 27.16 -25.59 -5.07
N SER A 602 26.18 -26.43 -5.37
CA SER A 602 25.29 -26.24 -6.52
C SER A 602 24.01 -25.51 -6.14
N ILE A 603 23.45 -24.75 -7.08
CA ILE A 603 22.14 -24.13 -6.94
C ILE A 603 21.21 -24.77 -7.96
N ARG A 604 20.06 -25.25 -7.49
CA ARG A 604 18.99 -25.80 -8.32
C ARG A 604 17.84 -24.82 -8.38
N ILE A 605 17.28 -24.62 -9.57
CA ILE A 605 16.14 -23.73 -9.78
C ILE A 605 14.96 -24.56 -10.28
N TYR A 606 13.87 -24.50 -9.51
CA TYR A 606 12.62 -25.20 -9.77
C TYR A 606 11.56 -24.22 -10.26
N THR A 607 10.74 -24.68 -11.19
CA THR A 607 9.59 -23.98 -11.78
C THR A 607 8.29 -24.76 -11.52
N ASP A 608 7.15 -24.17 -11.86
CA ASP A 608 5.82 -24.74 -11.60
C ASP A 608 5.40 -25.85 -12.59
N GLU A 609 6.10 -26.01 -13.72
CA GLU A 609 5.76 -27.05 -14.69
C GLU A 609 6.24 -28.44 -14.22
N GLU A 610 5.31 -29.39 -14.13
CA GLU A 610 5.48 -30.75 -13.58
C GLU A 610 6.58 -31.57 -14.29
N HIS A 611 6.98 -31.18 -15.50
CA HIS A 611 8.05 -31.79 -16.31
C HIS A 611 9.16 -30.80 -16.68
N SER A 612 9.29 -29.69 -15.96
CA SER A 612 10.32 -28.68 -16.23
C SER A 612 11.73 -29.18 -15.95
N ILE A 613 12.66 -28.68 -16.76
CA ILE A 613 14.10 -28.90 -16.59
C ILE A 613 14.56 -28.13 -15.33
N VAL A 614 15.11 -28.85 -14.35
CA VAL A 614 15.77 -28.22 -13.20
C VAL A 614 17.10 -27.61 -13.66
N PHE A 615 17.23 -26.29 -13.56
CA PHE A 615 18.47 -25.60 -13.91
C PHE A 615 19.51 -25.79 -12.80
N LEU A 616 20.70 -26.28 -13.17
CA LEU A 616 21.81 -26.48 -12.24
C LEU A 616 22.89 -25.41 -12.46
N LEU A 617 23.03 -24.50 -11.49
CA LEU A 617 24.07 -23.48 -11.49
C LEU A 617 25.27 -23.95 -10.66
N LYS A 618 26.43 -24.06 -11.30
CA LYS A 618 27.68 -24.46 -10.66
C LYS A 618 28.86 -23.72 -11.28
N ASN A 619 29.72 -23.15 -10.44
CA ASN A 619 30.94 -22.47 -10.86
C ASN A 619 32.07 -22.85 -9.88
N GLY A 620 33.32 -22.94 -10.37
CA GLY A 620 34.47 -23.25 -9.52
C GLY A 620 34.70 -22.25 -8.39
N LEU A 621 34.29 -20.98 -8.59
CA LEU A 621 34.40 -19.89 -7.62
C LEU A 621 33.23 -19.82 -6.62
N GLN A 622 32.11 -20.48 -6.92
CA GLN A 622 30.94 -20.55 -6.06
C GLN A 622 31.18 -21.61 -4.99
N LYS A 623 31.90 -21.26 -3.93
CA LYS A 623 32.23 -22.14 -2.81
C LYS A 623 31.64 -21.63 -1.52
N SER A 624 31.06 -22.53 -0.71
CA SER A 624 30.49 -22.20 0.59
C SER A 624 29.41 -21.11 0.49
N ILE A 625 28.32 -21.40 -0.23
CA ILE A 625 27.22 -20.45 -0.47
C ILE A 625 26.56 -20.01 0.84
N THR A 626 26.61 -18.71 1.13
CA THR A 626 26.11 -18.12 2.38
C THR A 626 24.74 -17.46 2.22
N SER A 627 24.47 -16.88 1.05
CA SER A 627 23.29 -16.04 0.79
C SER A 627 22.91 -16.04 -0.70
N MET A 628 21.62 -15.85 -0.97
CA MET A 628 21.10 -15.73 -2.33
C MET A 628 19.96 -14.70 -2.40
N SER A 629 19.98 -13.85 -3.42
CA SER A 629 18.94 -12.84 -3.64
C SER A 629 18.63 -12.71 -5.13
N TRP A 630 17.37 -12.96 -5.49
CA TRP A 630 16.86 -12.66 -6.82
C TRP A 630 16.79 -11.16 -7.03
N ARG A 631 17.20 -10.69 -8.21
CA ARG A 631 17.06 -9.27 -8.56
C ARG A 631 15.57 -8.91 -8.68
N PRO A 632 15.05 -7.96 -7.90
CA PRO A 632 13.68 -7.50 -8.03
C PRO A 632 13.41 -6.97 -9.43
N LEU A 633 12.18 -7.09 -9.90
CA LEU A 633 11.75 -6.66 -11.25
C LEU A 633 12.42 -7.41 -12.41
N SER A 634 13.28 -8.41 -12.14
CA SER A 634 13.91 -9.26 -13.17
C SER A 634 13.73 -10.74 -12.83
N PRO A 635 13.04 -11.53 -13.68
CA PRO A 635 12.84 -12.96 -13.44
C PRO A 635 14.08 -13.83 -13.74
N SER A 636 15.19 -13.20 -14.16
CA SER A 636 16.33 -13.87 -14.79
C SER A 636 17.66 -13.70 -14.05
N GLN A 637 17.75 -12.85 -13.05
CA GLN A 637 19.04 -12.59 -12.39
C GLN A 637 19.04 -13.00 -10.93
N LEU A 638 20.03 -13.81 -10.56
CA LEU A 638 20.24 -14.31 -9.20
C LEU A 638 21.65 -13.94 -8.72
N ALA A 639 21.74 -13.20 -7.62
CA ALA A 639 23.00 -12.92 -6.95
C ALA A 639 23.26 -13.98 -5.86
N VAL A 640 24.50 -14.44 -5.77
CA VAL A 640 24.94 -15.57 -4.93
C VAL A 640 26.20 -15.20 -4.17
N GLY A 641 26.11 -15.19 -2.84
CA GLY A 641 27.21 -14.85 -1.94
C GLY A 641 27.99 -16.10 -1.58
N CYS A 642 29.31 -16.00 -1.61
CA CYS A 642 30.19 -17.15 -1.40
C CYS A 642 31.52 -16.73 -0.78
N GLU A 643 32.39 -17.71 -0.56
CA GLU A 643 33.70 -17.49 0.05
C GLU A 643 34.62 -16.57 -0.76
N SER A 644 34.51 -16.62 -2.09
CA SER A 644 35.37 -15.86 -3.01
C SER A 644 34.89 -14.44 -3.30
N GLY A 645 33.72 -14.02 -2.78
CA GLY A 645 33.02 -12.79 -3.18
C GLY A 645 31.54 -13.08 -3.44
N PHE A 646 31.00 -12.56 -4.54
CA PHE A 646 29.66 -12.96 -5.00
C PHE A 646 29.64 -13.16 -6.53
N LEU A 647 28.68 -13.96 -6.99
CA LEU A 647 28.41 -14.17 -8.42
C LEU A 647 27.02 -13.65 -8.75
N VAL A 648 26.85 -13.09 -9.95
CA VAL A 648 25.54 -12.78 -10.52
C VAL A 648 25.32 -13.68 -11.72
N TRP A 649 24.31 -14.54 -11.61
CA TRP A 649 23.88 -15.45 -12.67
C TRP A 649 22.78 -14.80 -13.50
N THR A 650 22.93 -14.84 -14.82
CA THR A 650 21.83 -14.54 -15.75
C THR A 650 21.27 -15.86 -16.29
N ILE A 651 19.98 -16.06 -16.07
CA ILE A 651 19.23 -17.28 -16.37
C ILE A 651 18.23 -16.92 -17.47
N ASP A 652 18.49 -17.40 -18.67
CA ASP A 652 17.59 -17.22 -19.82
C ASP A 652 16.26 -17.97 -19.56
N PRO A 653 15.11 -17.27 -19.56
CA PRO A 653 13.79 -17.89 -19.37
C PRO A 653 13.46 -18.95 -20.42
N ASN A 654 14.05 -18.88 -21.62
CA ASN A 654 13.75 -19.77 -22.75
C ASN A 654 14.82 -20.86 -22.94
N SER A 655 15.80 -20.97 -22.03
CA SER A 655 16.85 -21.97 -22.15
C SER A 655 16.29 -23.36 -21.81
N TYR A 656 16.38 -24.28 -22.76
CA TYR A 656 16.08 -25.71 -22.55
C TYR A 656 17.33 -26.50 -22.15
N ILE A 657 18.41 -25.83 -21.75
CA ILE A 657 19.68 -26.46 -21.37
C ILE A 657 19.77 -26.53 -19.85
N THR A 658 19.87 -27.75 -19.31
CA THR A 658 20.04 -28.06 -17.86
C THR A 658 21.22 -27.34 -17.21
N ARG A 659 22.29 -27.10 -17.99
CA ARG A 659 23.49 -26.37 -17.60
C ARG A 659 23.70 -25.19 -18.55
N PRO A 660 23.20 -23.99 -18.24
CA PRO A 660 23.45 -22.83 -19.06
C PRO A 660 24.97 -22.65 -19.22
N LEU A 661 25.43 -22.44 -20.47
CA LEU A 661 26.84 -22.13 -20.77
C LEU A 661 27.25 -20.91 -19.94
N SER A 662 28.06 -21.14 -18.91
CA SER A 662 28.64 -20.22 -17.93
C SER A 662 28.49 -18.71 -18.19
N GLN A 663 27.35 -18.11 -17.82
CA GLN A 663 27.12 -16.64 -17.80
C GLN A 663 27.07 -16.08 -16.37
N ALA A 664 27.97 -16.54 -15.50
CA ALA A 664 28.09 -16.00 -14.14
C ALA A 664 29.19 -14.93 -14.10
N ALA A 665 28.83 -13.69 -13.77
CA ALA A 665 29.79 -12.63 -13.52
C ALA A 665 30.26 -12.68 -12.06
N HIS A 666 31.58 -12.75 -11.82
CA HIS A 666 32.16 -12.77 -10.48
C HIS A 666 32.59 -11.37 -10.05
N PHE A 667 32.25 -10.99 -8.82
CA PHE A 667 32.54 -9.69 -8.25
C PHE A 667 33.28 -9.85 -6.92
N LYS A 668 34.36 -9.07 -6.77
CA LYS A 668 35.22 -9.05 -5.58
C LYS A 668 35.80 -7.65 -5.42
N HIS A 669 35.88 -7.14 -4.19
CA HIS A 669 36.50 -5.86 -3.88
C HIS A 669 37.33 -5.92 -2.61
N GLY A 670 38.63 -5.60 -2.71
CA GLY A 670 39.55 -5.58 -1.58
C GLY A 670 39.50 -6.86 -0.75
N ASN A 671 39.36 -6.71 0.57
CA ASN A 671 39.21 -7.80 1.55
C ASN A 671 37.74 -8.12 1.90
N HIS A 672 36.77 -7.69 1.09
CA HIS A 672 35.34 -7.90 1.31
C HIS A 672 34.89 -9.32 0.93
N PHE A 673 35.51 -10.33 1.54
CA PHE A 673 35.20 -11.74 1.34
C PHE A 673 35.61 -12.55 2.60
N PRO A 674 34.85 -13.59 3.01
CA PRO A 674 33.63 -14.12 2.38
C PRO A 674 32.47 -13.12 2.43
N VAL A 675 31.62 -13.10 1.41
CA VAL A 675 30.36 -12.33 1.46
C VAL A 675 29.38 -13.15 2.29
N THR A 676 28.95 -12.61 3.43
CA THR A 676 28.07 -13.33 4.36
C THR A 676 26.59 -13.06 4.13
N SER A 677 26.28 -11.89 3.58
CA SER A 677 24.93 -11.48 3.22
C SER A 677 24.98 -10.54 2.03
N LEU A 678 24.03 -10.71 1.13
CA LEU A 678 23.80 -9.81 0.01
C LEU A 678 22.30 -9.63 -0.20
N GLU A 679 21.90 -8.42 -0.57
CA GLU A 679 20.50 -8.12 -0.87
C GLU A 679 20.34 -6.97 -1.85
N TRP A 680 19.52 -7.20 -2.87
CA TRP A 680 19.11 -6.17 -3.81
C TRP A 680 18.17 -5.16 -3.16
N ASN A 681 18.31 -3.89 -3.52
CA ASN A 681 17.29 -2.91 -3.19
C ASN A 681 16.00 -3.16 -3.99
N LEU A 682 14.88 -2.58 -3.53
CA LEU A 682 13.53 -2.87 -4.05
C LEU A 682 13.37 -2.67 -5.58
N ASN A 683 14.08 -1.69 -6.16
CA ASN A 683 14.03 -1.42 -7.59
C ASN A 683 15.05 -2.24 -8.42
N GLY A 684 15.88 -3.07 -7.77
CA GLY A 684 16.91 -3.88 -8.40
C GLY A 684 18.07 -3.10 -9.01
N SER A 685 18.26 -1.82 -8.67
CA SER A 685 19.35 -1.00 -9.22
C SER A 685 20.68 -1.18 -8.48
N LEU A 686 20.62 -1.48 -7.17
CA LEU A 686 21.79 -1.58 -6.30
C LEU A 686 21.77 -2.90 -5.54
N LEU A 687 22.96 -3.47 -5.33
CA LEU A 687 23.16 -4.66 -4.50
C LEU A 687 24.00 -4.28 -3.28
N ALA A 688 23.50 -4.52 -2.07
CA ALA A 688 24.26 -4.33 -0.85
C ALA A 688 24.95 -5.65 -0.45
N THR A 689 26.23 -5.60 -0.05
CA THR A 689 26.97 -6.77 0.46
C THR A 689 27.62 -6.48 1.80
N ALA A 690 27.65 -7.50 2.66
CA ALA A 690 28.36 -7.51 3.94
C ALA A 690 29.37 -8.66 4.00
N SER A 691 30.42 -8.45 4.80
CA SER A 691 31.47 -9.44 5.04
C SER A 691 31.95 -9.37 6.48
N MET A 692 32.21 -10.54 7.07
CA MET A 692 32.81 -10.66 8.42
C MET A 692 34.21 -10.08 8.54
N LYS A 693 34.91 -9.86 7.41
CA LYS A 693 36.26 -9.30 7.38
C LYS A 693 36.28 -7.81 7.05
N ASP A 694 35.13 -7.21 6.72
CA ASP A 694 35.01 -5.81 6.34
C ASP A 694 34.05 -5.05 7.27
N SER A 695 34.51 -3.91 7.76
CA SER A 695 33.70 -2.98 8.56
C SER A 695 32.84 -2.04 7.70
N SER A 696 32.88 -2.21 6.39
CA SER A 696 32.09 -1.46 5.42
C SER A 696 30.98 -2.34 4.85
N ILE A 697 29.81 -1.74 4.63
CA ILE A 697 28.80 -2.30 3.71
C ILE A 697 29.17 -1.78 2.32
N LEU A 698 29.28 -2.65 1.33
CA LEU A 698 29.52 -2.21 -0.05
C LEU A 698 28.19 -2.15 -0.80
N ILE A 699 27.91 -1.00 -1.41
CA ILE A 699 26.76 -0.80 -2.30
C ILE A 699 27.25 -0.84 -3.73
N TRP A 700 26.81 -1.85 -4.48
CA TRP A 700 27.25 -2.15 -5.82
C TRP A 700 26.23 -1.67 -6.85
N ASP A 701 26.71 -0.92 -7.84
CA ASP A 701 26.07 -0.78 -9.13
C ASP A 701 26.63 -1.89 -10.03
N VAL A 702 25.87 -2.99 -10.12
CA VAL A 702 26.31 -4.23 -10.79
C VAL A 702 26.49 -4.01 -12.30
N GLU A 703 25.66 -3.16 -12.91
CA GLU A 703 25.74 -2.86 -14.36
C GLU A 703 26.99 -2.05 -14.69
N ARG A 704 27.36 -1.11 -13.82
CA ARG A 704 28.57 -0.27 -14.00
C ARG A 704 29.83 -0.89 -13.41
N ASN A 705 29.72 -2.06 -12.76
CA ASN A 705 30.79 -2.70 -12.00
C ASN A 705 31.49 -1.72 -11.04
N ASN A 706 30.71 -0.90 -10.34
CA ASN A 706 31.21 0.09 -9.40
C ASN A 706 30.67 -0.19 -8.00
N CYS A 707 31.44 0.13 -6.96
CA CYS A 707 31.00 -0.04 -5.58
C CYS A 707 31.33 1.18 -4.72
N THR A 708 30.40 1.52 -3.83
CA THR A 708 30.57 2.62 -2.87
C THR A 708 30.54 2.05 -1.45
N PRO A 709 31.58 2.28 -0.63
CA PRO A 709 31.62 1.77 0.74
C PRO A 709 30.88 2.69 1.72
N LEU A 710 29.94 2.14 2.47
CA LEU A 710 29.33 2.78 3.64
C LEU A 710 30.16 2.44 4.88
N ARG A 711 30.99 3.40 5.30
CA ARG A 711 31.97 3.20 6.39
C ARG A 711 31.45 3.75 7.72
N ARG A 712 31.47 2.92 8.76
CA ARG A 712 31.33 3.33 10.18
C ARG A 712 32.29 2.50 11.04
N THR A 713 32.79 3.09 12.12
CA THR A 713 33.72 2.41 13.04
C THR A 713 33.04 1.21 13.70
N LEU A 714 33.66 0.03 13.60
CA LEU A 714 33.51 -1.21 14.41
C LEU A 714 32.08 -1.66 14.83
N PRO A 715 31.78 -2.97 14.90
CA PRO A 715 32.47 -4.14 14.33
C PRO A 715 31.95 -4.51 12.92
N PRO A 716 32.54 -5.51 12.22
CA PRO A 716 32.14 -5.96 10.88
C PRO A 716 30.67 -6.36 10.75
N TYR A 717 30.10 -6.18 9.56
CA TYR A 717 28.70 -6.48 9.29
C TYR A 717 28.50 -7.94 8.87
N LEU A 718 27.38 -8.53 9.31
CA LEU A 718 27.05 -9.94 9.07
C LEU A 718 25.90 -10.09 8.09
N HIS A 719 24.73 -9.60 8.48
CA HIS A 719 23.49 -9.73 7.73
C HIS A 719 22.91 -8.36 7.40
N LEU A 720 22.35 -8.25 6.20
CA LEU A 720 21.71 -7.06 5.66
C LEU A 720 20.28 -7.39 5.25
N GLN A 721 19.37 -6.41 5.38
CA GLN A 721 18.09 -6.46 4.68
C GLN A 721 17.47 -5.07 4.49
N TRP A 722 17.04 -4.82 3.26
CA TRP A 722 16.28 -3.63 2.93
C TRP A 722 14.85 -3.77 3.45
N SER A 723 14.33 -2.69 4.01
CA SER A 723 12.89 -2.56 4.24
C SER A 723 12.16 -2.62 2.89
N LEU A 724 10.94 -3.18 2.90
CA LEU A 724 10.16 -3.41 1.68
C LEU A 724 9.68 -2.13 0.98
N ASN A 725 9.79 -0.96 1.62
CA ASN A 725 9.57 0.34 1.00
C ASN A 725 10.87 1.03 0.56
N GLY A 726 12.04 0.43 0.82
CA GLY A 726 13.36 0.99 0.52
C GLY A 726 13.81 2.16 1.39
N ALA A 727 13.04 2.54 2.43
CA ALA A 727 13.36 3.70 3.28
C ALA A 727 14.49 3.41 4.28
N TYR A 728 14.60 2.16 4.72
CA TYR A 728 15.59 1.70 5.68
C TYR A 728 16.39 0.50 5.16
N LEU A 729 17.65 0.40 5.57
CA LEU A 729 18.51 -0.77 5.43
C LEU A 729 18.90 -1.23 6.84
N PHE A 730 18.57 -2.46 7.19
CA PHE A 730 19.03 -3.07 8.43
C PHE A 730 20.42 -3.68 8.21
N SER A 731 21.29 -3.55 9.21
CA SER A 731 22.59 -4.23 9.23
C SER A 731 22.93 -4.74 10.63
N SER A 732 23.13 -6.05 10.76
CA SER A 732 23.67 -6.67 11.97
C SER A 732 25.19 -6.72 11.91
N SER A 733 25.83 -6.79 13.09
CA SER A 733 27.28 -6.95 13.20
C SER A 733 27.64 -8.19 13.99
N VAL A 734 28.93 -8.57 13.94
CA VAL A 734 29.50 -9.71 14.69
C VAL A 734 29.37 -9.55 16.22
N GLY A 735 29.19 -8.33 16.70
CA GLY A 735 29.05 -8.05 18.13
C GLY A 735 27.62 -7.74 18.55
N ASN A 736 27.51 -7.16 19.74
CA ASN A 736 26.26 -6.74 20.34
C ASN A 736 25.68 -5.44 19.75
N VAL A 737 26.13 -5.02 18.56
CA VAL A 737 25.69 -3.78 17.91
C VAL A 737 24.98 -4.12 16.61
N PHE A 738 23.90 -3.42 16.32
CA PHE A 738 23.34 -3.40 14.96
C PHE A 738 22.96 -1.98 14.59
N ARG A 739 22.71 -1.75 13.31
CA ARG A 739 22.37 -0.43 12.78
C ARG A 739 21.17 -0.51 11.86
N VAL A 740 20.37 0.56 11.89
CA VAL A 740 19.30 0.80 10.92
C VAL A 740 19.66 2.08 10.18
N TRP A 741 19.84 1.98 8.88
CA TRP A 741 20.25 3.09 8.02
C TRP A 741 19.04 3.69 7.35
N ASN A 742 18.81 4.98 7.54
CA ASN A 742 17.88 5.73 6.72
C ASN A 742 18.50 5.91 5.33
N CYS A 743 17.83 5.44 4.28
CA CYS A 743 18.41 5.36 2.92
C CYS A 743 18.34 6.69 2.15
N GLU A 744 17.52 7.64 2.61
CA GLU A 744 17.46 8.99 2.06
C GLU A 744 18.67 9.83 2.52
N SER A 745 19.01 9.75 3.81
CA SER A 745 20.08 10.53 4.42
C SER A 745 21.39 9.76 4.65
N TRP A 746 21.36 8.43 4.51
CA TRP A 746 22.43 7.50 4.89
C TRP A 746 22.94 7.67 6.33
N LYS A 747 22.08 8.19 7.22
CA LYS A 747 22.32 8.23 8.67
C LYS A 747 21.95 6.89 9.28
N ALA A 748 22.76 6.44 10.24
CA ALA A 748 22.61 5.14 10.87
C ALA A 748 22.27 5.30 12.35
N ASP A 749 21.12 4.76 12.75
CA ASP A 749 20.76 4.62 14.16
C ASP A 749 21.48 3.40 14.71
N ARG A 750 22.21 3.60 15.81
CA ARG A 750 23.03 2.56 16.45
C ARG A 750 22.26 1.98 17.63
N TRP A 751 22.09 0.66 17.59
CA TRP A 751 21.41 -0.11 18.62
C TRP A 751 22.39 -1.08 19.28
N THR A 752 22.20 -1.34 20.57
CA THR A 752 23.05 -2.26 21.35
C THR A 752 22.17 -3.27 22.07
N ILE A 753 22.52 -4.55 21.98
CA ILE A 753 21.89 -5.65 22.73
C ILE A 753 22.73 -6.01 23.96
N ALA A 754 22.12 -6.63 24.96
CA ALA A 754 22.77 -6.93 26.24
C ALA A 754 23.95 -7.91 26.09
N SER A 755 23.76 -8.98 25.33
CA SER A 755 24.78 -9.99 25.04
C SER A 755 24.56 -10.62 23.66
N GLY A 756 25.60 -11.25 23.13
CA GLY A 756 25.55 -11.95 21.85
C GLY A 756 25.50 -11.04 20.62
N HIS A 757 24.89 -11.54 19.55
CA HIS A 757 24.64 -10.84 18.28
C HIS A 757 23.19 -11.06 17.81
N VAL A 758 22.75 -10.31 16.80
CA VAL A 758 21.45 -10.55 16.16
C VAL A 758 21.53 -11.81 15.32
N GLN A 759 20.77 -12.85 15.70
CA GLN A 759 20.77 -14.15 15.04
C GLN A 759 19.89 -14.16 13.79
N SER A 760 18.68 -13.59 13.88
CA SER A 760 17.75 -13.48 12.77
C SER A 760 16.80 -12.30 12.97
N PHE A 761 16.25 -11.78 11.88
CA PHE A 761 15.39 -10.61 11.86
C PHE A 761 14.45 -10.68 10.65
N SER A 762 13.37 -9.91 10.69
CA SER A 762 12.43 -9.83 9.57
C SER A 762 11.65 -8.52 9.59
N TRP A 763 11.62 -7.82 8.46
CA TRP A 763 10.82 -6.62 8.29
C TRP A 763 9.34 -6.95 8.11
N SER A 764 8.49 -6.11 8.69
CA SER A 764 7.06 -6.07 8.35
C SER A 764 6.87 -5.68 6.87
N PRO A 765 5.83 -6.19 6.18
CA PRO A 765 5.49 -5.76 4.83
C PRO A 765 5.26 -4.26 4.66
N CYS A 766 4.82 -3.58 5.72
CA CYS A 766 4.62 -2.14 5.72
C CYS A 766 5.86 -1.33 6.14
N ALA A 767 7.01 -1.99 6.40
CA ALA A 767 8.27 -1.39 6.84
C ALA A 767 8.20 -0.58 8.15
N ARG A 768 7.12 -0.70 8.95
CA ARG A 768 6.95 0.02 10.22
C ARG A 768 7.52 -0.70 11.42
N PHE A 769 7.69 -2.01 11.31
CA PHE A 769 8.25 -2.84 12.37
C PHE A 769 9.39 -3.71 11.82
N LEU A 770 10.41 -3.89 12.63
CA LEU A 770 11.43 -4.92 12.47
C LEU A 770 11.36 -5.86 13.68
N LEU A 771 11.20 -7.15 13.43
CA LEU A 771 11.33 -8.18 14.45
C LEU A 771 12.74 -8.74 14.43
N PHE A 772 13.32 -9.03 15.59
CA PHE A 772 14.63 -9.67 15.67
C PHE A 772 14.77 -10.56 16.92
N VAL A 773 15.67 -11.53 16.83
CA VAL A 773 16.08 -12.44 17.91
C VAL A 773 17.61 -12.42 18.05
N THR A 774 18.10 -12.71 19.25
CA THR A 774 19.54 -12.71 19.53
C THR A 774 20.10 -14.13 19.66
N SER A 775 21.42 -14.25 19.70
CA SER A 775 22.10 -15.55 19.85
C SER A 775 22.01 -16.15 21.25
N ASP A 776 21.70 -15.33 22.27
CA ASP A 776 21.89 -15.67 23.69
C ASP A 776 20.59 -15.58 24.49
N ASP A 777 19.59 -14.85 24.00
CA ASP A 777 18.34 -14.58 24.73
C ASP A 777 17.13 -15.16 23.97
N PRO A 778 16.31 -16.02 24.60
CA PRO A 778 15.13 -16.62 23.97
C PRO A 778 13.93 -15.65 23.93
N ILE A 779 14.15 -14.40 23.55
CA ILE A 779 13.11 -13.36 23.45
C ILE A 779 13.03 -12.85 22.02
N LEU A 780 11.80 -12.71 21.52
CA LEU A 780 11.50 -12.00 20.29
C LEU A 780 11.33 -10.52 20.59
N TYR A 781 12.13 -9.68 19.94
CA TYR A 781 12.09 -8.23 20.09
C TYR A 781 11.46 -7.55 18.87
N SER A 782 10.84 -6.40 19.10
CA SER A 782 10.28 -5.52 18.07
C SER A 782 10.86 -4.12 18.16
N LEU A 783 11.24 -3.58 17.00
CA LEU A 783 11.51 -2.16 16.79
C LEU A 783 10.37 -1.55 15.99
N GLY A 784 9.78 -0.48 16.51
CA GLY A 784 8.79 0.33 15.82
C GLY A 784 9.44 1.57 15.21
N PHE A 785 9.20 1.78 13.93
CA PHE A 785 9.55 2.99 13.19
C PHE A 785 8.22 3.73 12.97
N ALA A 786 7.76 4.44 14.01
CA ALA A 786 6.67 5.40 13.85
C ALA A 786 7.23 6.63 13.14
N ASP A 787 6.44 7.28 12.27
CA ASP A 787 6.78 8.63 11.81
C ASP A 787 6.80 9.54 13.05
N GLU A 788 7.99 9.81 13.61
CA GLU A 788 8.22 10.70 14.76
C GLU A 788 7.84 12.18 14.48
N VAL A 789 7.12 12.45 13.39
CA VAL A 789 6.82 13.79 12.90
C VAL A 789 5.58 14.41 13.58
N LEU A 790 4.80 13.65 14.37
CA LEU A 790 3.50 14.15 14.87
C LEU A 790 3.45 14.56 16.36
N PHE A 791 4.45 14.25 17.20
CA PHE A 791 4.31 14.47 18.65
C PHE A 791 5.61 14.78 19.42
N ASN A 792 6.49 15.68 18.97
CA ASN A 792 7.56 16.20 19.85
C ASN A 792 8.05 17.60 19.44
N GLU A 793 7.20 18.62 19.64
CA GLU A 793 7.64 20.02 19.68
C GLU A 793 7.80 20.56 21.11
N SER A 794 7.60 19.75 22.15
CA SER A 794 7.82 20.21 23.52
C SER A 794 8.10 19.07 24.48
N GLN A 795 9.36 18.68 24.60
CA GLN A 795 10.06 18.49 25.89
C GLN A 795 11.47 17.96 25.67
N SER A 796 12.42 18.67 26.26
CA SER A 796 13.80 18.29 26.43
C SER A 796 13.88 17.09 27.37
N GLN A 797 13.89 15.87 26.81
CA GLN A 797 14.50 14.63 27.32
C GLN A 797 14.04 13.49 26.38
N VAL A 798 14.83 13.20 25.35
CA VAL A 798 14.59 12.03 24.48
C VAL A 798 14.79 10.78 25.35
N ALA A 799 13.68 10.13 25.72
CA ALA A 799 13.75 8.82 26.34
C ALA A 799 14.50 7.86 25.39
N PRO A 800 15.38 6.98 25.91
CA PRO A 800 16.18 6.11 25.05
C PRO A 800 15.26 5.23 24.17
N GLN A 801 15.52 5.21 22.87
CA GLN A 801 14.87 4.30 21.93
C GLN A 801 15.15 2.86 22.41
N GLN A 802 14.11 2.11 22.77
CA GLN A 802 14.22 0.75 23.31
C GLN A 802 13.49 -0.25 22.41
N ALA A 803 14.13 -1.40 22.18
CA ALA A 803 13.47 -2.54 21.57
C ALA A 803 12.48 -3.16 22.57
N LEU A 804 11.26 -3.45 22.11
CA LEU A 804 10.21 -3.99 22.96
C LEU A 804 10.22 -5.52 22.88
N PRO A 805 10.31 -6.26 24.00
CA PRO A 805 10.09 -7.70 23.99
C PRO A 805 8.62 -7.98 23.68
N VAL A 806 8.35 -8.85 22.71
CA VAL A 806 6.99 -9.15 22.22
C VAL A 806 6.58 -10.61 22.38
N ALA A 807 7.53 -11.55 22.46
CA ALA A 807 7.25 -12.94 22.78
C ALA A 807 8.40 -13.60 23.55
N ASP A 808 8.05 -14.46 24.51
CA ASP A 808 8.95 -15.35 25.23
C ASP A 808 8.99 -16.70 24.49
N LEU A 809 10.19 -17.08 24.07
CA LEU A 809 10.47 -18.28 23.32
C LEU A 809 11.16 -19.35 24.17
N SER A 810 11.23 -19.18 25.49
CA SER A 810 11.85 -20.13 26.42
C SER A 810 11.30 -21.55 26.27
N LYS A 811 12.14 -22.55 26.59
CA LYS A 811 11.76 -23.96 26.44
C LYS A 811 10.53 -24.30 27.28
N ILE A 812 9.53 -24.88 26.64
CA ILE A 812 8.35 -25.48 27.27
C ILE A 812 8.30 -26.97 26.94
N ASN A 813 7.77 -27.76 27.87
CA ASN A 813 7.56 -29.18 27.64
C ASN A 813 6.12 -29.44 27.21
N ILE A 814 5.94 -30.06 26.04
CA ILE A 814 4.64 -30.46 25.49
C ILE A 814 4.75 -31.93 25.09
N ASP A 815 3.93 -32.78 25.69
CA ASP A 815 3.86 -34.23 25.40
C ASP A 815 5.25 -34.90 25.41
N ASP A 816 6.02 -34.73 26.51
CA ASP A 816 7.39 -35.22 26.72
C ASP A 816 8.44 -34.72 25.71
N THR A 817 8.11 -33.67 24.95
CA THR A 817 9.01 -33.02 23.98
C THR A 817 9.28 -31.57 24.37
N ASP A 818 10.56 -31.20 24.47
CA ASP A 818 10.96 -29.82 24.70
C ASP A 818 10.86 -29.00 23.41
N ILE A 819 10.24 -27.82 23.50
CA ILE A 819 10.00 -26.90 22.40
C ILE A 819 10.43 -25.50 22.79
N GLY A 820 11.19 -24.82 21.93
CA GLY A 820 11.64 -23.45 22.16
C GLY A 820 13.13 -23.36 22.49
N GLY A 821 13.48 -22.30 23.22
CA GLY A 821 14.84 -21.89 23.52
C GLY A 821 15.36 -20.86 22.52
N ILE A 822 16.66 -20.88 22.27
CA ILE A 822 17.31 -19.89 21.40
C ILE A 822 16.80 -20.06 19.96
N ALA A 823 16.22 -18.99 19.42
CA ALA A 823 15.73 -18.94 18.06
C ALA A 823 16.89 -19.00 17.05
N GLN A 824 16.65 -19.63 15.90
CA GLN A 824 17.62 -19.86 14.84
C GLN A 824 17.30 -19.01 13.60
N GLN A 825 16.04 -18.99 13.16
CA GLN A 825 15.59 -18.21 12.00
C GLN A 825 14.16 -17.68 12.21
N LEU A 826 13.92 -16.46 11.73
CA LEU A 826 12.60 -15.85 11.58
C LEU A 826 12.22 -15.79 10.10
N ALA A 827 10.96 -16.07 9.79
CA ALA A 827 10.35 -15.71 8.52
C ALA A 827 9.00 -15.04 8.78
N TRP A 828 8.77 -13.87 8.20
CA TRP A 828 7.55 -13.09 8.43
C TRP A 828 6.97 -12.57 7.12
N ASN A 829 5.66 -12.77 6.92
CA ASN A 829 4.95 -12.22 5.76
C ASN A 829 3.91 -11.14 6.13
N GLY A 830 3.95 -10.63 7.37
CA GLY A 830 3.02 -9.65 7.93
C GLY A 830 1.74 -10.21 8.52
N ARG A 831 1.33 -11.43 8.15
CA ARG A 831 0.18 -12.13 8.75
C ARG A 831 0.61 -13.30 9.61
N TYR A 832 1.61 -14.07 9.18
CA TYR A 832 2.16 -15.21 9.91
C TYR A 832 3.66 -15.02 10.10
N LEU A 833 4.13 -15.25 11.32
CA LEU A 833 5.54 -15.28 11.71
C LEU A 833 5.89 -16.73 12.06
N ALA A 834 6.92 -17.27 11.40
CA ALA A 834 7.48 -18.58 11.68
C ALA A 834 8.84 -18.43 12.36
N VAL A 835 9.05 -19.22 13.42
CA VAL A 835 10.26 -19.20 14.24
C VAL A 835 10.82 -20.62 14.37
N THR A 836 12.09 -20.81 14.02
CA THR A 836 12.82 -22.07 14.25
C THR A 836 13.80 -21.92 15.42
N PHE A 837 14.29 -23.04 15.97
CA PHE A 837 15.14 -23.05 17.17
C PHE A 837 16.45 -23.80 16.95
N LYS A 838 17.47 -23.48 17.76
CA LYS A 838 18.80 -24.11 17.69
C LYS A 838 18.80 -25.56 18.16
N ASP A 839 18.00 -25.87 19.18
CA ASP A 839 18.03 -27.17 19.86
C ASP A 839 16.77 -28.02 19.58
N THR A 840 15.62 -27.39 19.39
CA THR A 840 14.33 -28.11 19.25
C THR A 840 13.89 -28.20 17.79
N ASN A 841 13.16 -29.26 17.45
CA ASN A 841 12.86 -29.61 16.05
C ASN A 841 11.53 -29.02 15.53
N ALA A 842 10.75 -28.34 16.37
CA ALA A 842 9.50 -27.72 15.97
C ALA A 842 9.70 -26.31 15.37
N ILE A 843 8.74 -25.88 14.56
CA ILE A 843 8.58 -24.51 14.09
C ILE A 843 7.39 -23.90 14.85
N ALA A 844 7.62 -22.80 15.56
CA ALA A 844 6.54 -22.04 16.19
C ALA A 844 5.95 -21.04 15.20
N ILE A 845 4.63 -21.09 15.03
CA ILE A 845 3.88 -20.15 14.20
C ILE A 845 3.08 -19.20 15.09
N PHE A 846 3.25 -17.92 14.83
CA PHE A 846 2.47 -16.85 15.41
C PHE A 846 1.64 -16.15 14.33
N GLN A 847 0.40 -15.83 14.67
CA GLN A 847 -0.41 -14.90 13.90
C GLN A 847 -0.05 -13.47 14.31
N THR A 848 0.13 -12.60 13.32
CA THR A 848 0.50 -11.20 13.51
C THR A 848 -0.56 -10.30 12.89
N SER A 849 -0.80 -9.15 13.51
CA SER A 849 -1.67 -8.10 12.98
C SER A 849 -1.09 -6.73 13.28
N ILE A 850 -0.93 -5.92 12.25
CA ILE A 850 -0.44 -4.54 12.38
C ILE A 850 -1.63 -3.61 12.22
N ARG A 851 -1.94 -2.82 13.26
CA ARG A 851 -2.98 -1.79 13.22
C ARG A 851 -2.37 -0.44 13.58
N ARG A 852 -2.34 0.50 12.63
CA ARG A 852 -1.71 1.82 12.76
C ARG A 852 -0.24 1.73 13.23
N HIS A 853 0.01 1.93 14.52
CA HIS A 853 1.34 1.91 15.16
C HIS A 853 1.48 0.80 16.20
N GLN A 854 0.60 -0.21 16.17
CA GLN A 854 0.62 -1.34 17.10
C GLN A 854 0.81 -2.66 16.35
N LEU A 855 1.73 -3.47 16.85
CA LEU A 855 1.98 -4.84 16.41
C LEU A 855 1.39 -5.81 17.46
N ASN A 856 0.42 -6.62 17.04
CA ASN A 856 -0.12 -7.70 17.85
C ASN A 856 0.44 -9.04 17.35
N ILE A 857 0.89 -9.89 18.28
CA ILE A 857 1.40 -11.24 18.03
C ILE A 857 0.62 -12.21 18.91
N ILE A 858 0.14 -13.30 18.32
CA ILE A 858 -0.71 -14.31 18.97
C ILE A 858 -0.16 -15.69 18.60
N PRO A 859 0.03 -16.63 19.56
CA PRO A 859 0.50 -17.96 19.23
C PRO A 859 -0.58 -18.74 18.48
N LEU A 860 -0.19 -19.40 17.38
CA LEU A 860 -1.13 -20.11 16.51
C LEU A 860 -0.97 -21.63 16.59
N CYS A 861 0.19 -22.15 16.18
CA CYS A 861 0.43 -23.59 16.12
C CYS A 861 1.92 -23.96 16.06
N LEU A 862 2.20 -25.24 16.26
CA LEU A 862 3.51 -25.86 16.09
C LEU A 862 3.50 -26.78 14.87
N ILE A 863 4.57 -26.72 14.07
CA ILE A 863 4.81 -27.61 12.92
C ILE A 863 6.03 -28.47 13.23
N SER A 864 5.91 -29.79 13.04
CA SER A 864 7.02 -30.75 13.20
C SER A 864 7.31 -31.48 11.88
N GLY A 865 8.57 -31.93 11.74
CA GLY A 865 9.00 -32.75 10.61
C GLY A 865 8.56 -34.21 10.75
N ILE A 866 8.97 -35.03 9.78
CA ILE A 866 8.71 -36.48 9.83
C ILE A 866 9.82 -37.12 10.67
N GLY A 867 9.44 -37.88 11.70
CA GLY A 867 10.40 -38.55 12.59
C GLY A 867 11.30 -37.56 13.34
N ILE A 868 12.62 -37.71 13.20
CA ILE A 868 13.63 -36.87 13.86
C ILE A 868 14.13 -35.69 13.01
N GLU A 869 13.43 -35.39 11.91
CA GLU A 869 13.77 -34.24 11.06
C GLU A 869 13.67 -32.93 11.84
N PHE A 870 14.54 -31.98 11.48
CA PHE A 870 14.49 -30.62 11.97
C PHE A 870 14.47 -29.61 10.82
N PRO A 871 13.90 -28.41 11.02
CA PRO A 871 13.87 -27.38 9.99
C PRO A 871 15.28 -26.79 9.81
N SER A 872 15.86 -26.98 8.63
CA SER A 872 17.15 -26.40 8.27
C SER A 872 17.01 -24.93 7.88
N PHE A 873 16.02 -24.61 7.04
CA PHE A 873 15.77 -23.26 6.54
C PHE A 873 14.29 -23.05 6.26
N ILE A 874 13.77 -21.86 6.57
CA ILE A 874 12.38 -21.47 6.31
C ILE A 874 12.31 -20.14 5.56
N THR A 875 11.31 -20.01 4.69
CA THR A 875 10.97 -18.73 4.06
C THR A 875 9.52 -18.75 3.59
N PHE A 876 8.88 -17.59 3.56
CA PHE A 876 7.56 -17.45 2.96
C PHE A 876 7.69 -17.28 1.46
N GLN A 877 6.76 -17.88 0.71
CA GLN A 877 6.60 -17.57 -0.71
C GLN A 877 6.00 -16.15 -0.86
N PRO A 878 6.64 -15.27 -1.63
CA PRO A 878 6.06 -13.98 -1.96
C PRO A 878 4.82 -14.08 -2.87
N PHE A 879 3.96 -13.04 -2.83
CA PHE A 879 2.67 -13.05 -3.52
C PHE A 879 2.80 -12.73 -5.02
N TYR A 880 2.55 -13.70 -5.92
CA TYR A 880 2.58 -13.47 -7.38
C TYR A 880 1.20 -13.58 -8.05
N LYS A 881 0.41 -14.62 -7.72
CA LYS A 881 -0.90 -14.91 -8.34
C LYS A 881 -1.86 -15.73 -7.45
N GLN A 882 -1.34 -16.52 -6.49
CA GLN A 882 -2.15 -17.32 -5.57
C GLN A 882 -2.42 -16.54 -4.27
N THR A 883 -3.67 -16.59 -3.78
CA THR A 883 -4.12 -15.94 -2.55
C THR A 883 -3.69 -16.66 -1.27
N GLU A 884 -2.97 -17.78 -1.40
CA GLU A 884 -2.58 -18.64 -0.30
C GLU A 884 -1.28 -18.19 0.34
N ASN A 885 -1.24 -18.16 1.67
CA ASN A 885 0.01 -17.96 2.41
C ASN A 885 0.70 -19.31 2.50
N ILE A 886 1.91 -19.42 1.94
CA ILE A 886 2.67 -20.67 1.90
C ILE A 886 4.02 -20.46 2.57
N LEU A 887 4.29 -21.28 3.60
CA LEU A 887 5.60 -21.39 4.23
C LEU A 887 6.39 -22.52 3.55
N THR A 888 7.53 -22.18 2.97
CA THR A 888 8.49 -23.13 2.41
C THR A 888 9.46 -23.57 3.50
N ILE A 889 9.54 -24.87 3.74
CA ILE A 889 10.34 -25.49 4.80
C ILE A 889 11.32 -26.48 4.17
N GLY A 890 12.62 -26.21 4.29
CA GLY A 890 13.66 -27.18 4.00
C GLY A 890 14.00 -27.99 5.25
N TRP A 891 13.76 -29.29 5.21
CA TRP A 891 14.07 -30.20 6.31
C TRP A 891 15.49 -30.74 6.23
N SER A 892 16.04 -31.17 7.36
CA SER A 892 17.39 -31.74 7.48
C SER A 892 17.63 -32.99 6.63
N SER A 893 16.56 -33.71 6.26
CA SER A 893 16.61 -34.84 5.33
C SER A 893 16.85 -34.43 3.86
N GLY A 894 16.76 -33.14 3.53
CA GLY A 894 16.77 -32.62 2.16
C GLY A 894 15.37 -32.53 1.53
N ARG A 895 14.33 -32.97 2.24
CA ARG A 895 12.93 -32.86 1.83
C ARG A 895 12.45 -31.41 1.86
N MET A 896 11.78 -30.97 0.81
CA MET A 896 11.08 -29.69 0.77
C MET A 896 9.60 -29.86 1.12
N GLN A 897 9.07 -28.96 1.94
CA GLN A 897 7.65 -28.91 2.27
C GLN A 897 7.08 -27.52 2.01
N PHE A 898 5.98 -27.46 1.28
CA PHE A 898 5.19 -26.25 1.07
C PHE A 898 3.95 -26.34 1.97
N PHE A 899 3.94 -25.56 3.05
CA PHE A 899 2.91 -25.60 4.07
C PHE A 899 1.89 -24.47 3.85
N PRO A 900 0.63 -24.78 3.45
CA PRO A 900 -0.41 -23.79 3.24
C PRO A 900 -1.17 -23.44 4.53
N PHE A 901 -1.51 -22.17 4.73
CA PHE A 901 -2.32 -21.70 5.88
C PHE A 901 -3.85 -21.65 5.59
N VAL A 902 -4.34 -22.42 4.61
CA VAL A 902 -5.73 -22.29 4.09
C VAL A 902 -6.80 -22.83 5.07
N ASN A 903 -6.42 -23.65 6.05
CA ASN A 903 -7.33 -24.32 7.01
C ASN A 903 -6.93 -24.13 8.49
N ILE A 904 -6.20 -23.06 8.83
CA ILE A 904 -5.72 -22.73 10.18
C ILE A 904 -6.21 -21.34 10.55
#